data_AF-A0A944W4I7-F1
#
_entry.id   AF-A0A944W4I7-F1
#
_cell.length_a   1.000
_cell.length_b   1.000
_cell.length_c   1.000
_cell.angle_alpha   90.00
_cell.angle_beta   90.00
_cell.angle_gamma   90.00
#
_symmetry.space_group_name_H-M   'P 1'
#
loop_
_entity.id
_entity.type
_entity.pdbx_description
1 polymer ?
#
loop_
_entity_poly.entity_id
_entity_poly.type
_entity_poly.pdbx_seq_one_letter_code
_entity_poly.pdbx_strand_id
1 'polypeptide(L)'
;MTEIKDRWIGSPVWQRRLLLSAVLFIDSYLGVIHNAGVIAWSGVVSGDLKWMLLAMEMMASGLLSINAFLAVTRDRWRTGSLLVTPFLIALFGFVVLEFLLTGVNRSATINFNLASISLSGLYWSAAYLSVAIGLSLTYKVQRYANFAQVELLLVGAYVALLLMWSDRFFPQSDAPKDGSLEWELLIWAGIAAFIITGLIGLLIDRLVYKRLRRKLATPQVMMITSLGVALILRGLLFMRFGAGIHRFVPDRDWRLSTSRFEIPTERLQLHLGDRINAPLMELADKVTPYSFTYTRITLIVGVFGAVALLLLLLHRTRLGRQMRAVADNPDLAASSGIHVERVHGTSAFLSAGLAGLGGALLSGVLPINPELGITLLLPAFAVVVLGSIGSIPGVIIGALIVGLLRAASEPVLIGAGNALDRPTASGFAEITPFIFMIGLLLIAPSGIGHAIQNWNIERGRKRRHAAEAESDSQADGSSSQIRDLPAPAPYEPGLMDRVSEQRDQLFRFLGDAMSVFSSLVTEFRGRLWHPIANVTHTGTRTITDHAKRPVRWLHVDRETERGSWIAFAVLFLLLVAVVWFLPSVSNLTKILQVARIVTLVGIFALMTFSLNLHTGITGMTNFGVIFFVGIGAITVGLLAAPVETNGYGWAP
;
A
#
# COMPACT_ATOMS: atom_id res chain seq x y z
N MET A 1 -16.49 28.54 33.71
CA MET A 1 -15.62 27.60 32.95
C MET A 1 -16.31 26.24 32.72
N THR A 2 -17.03 25.70 33.71
CA THR A 2 -17.88 24.50 33.59
C THR A 2 -19.02 24.66 32.59
N GLU A 3 -19.73 25.79 32.60
CA GLU A 3 -20.87 26.05 31.70
C GLU A 3 -20.50 26.09 30.20
N ILE A 4 -19.31 26.60 29.88
CA ILE A 4 -18.76 26.62 28.51
C ILE A 4 -18.35 25.21 28.07
N LYS A 5 -17.75 24.44 28.99
CA LYS A 5 -17.36 23.05 28.74
C LYS A 5 -18.60 22.18 28.48
N ASP A 6 -19.67 22.39 29.24
CA ASP A 6 -20.92 21.64 29.09
C ASP A 6 -21.67 22.01 27.80
N ARG A 7 -21.71 23.30 27.43
CA ARG A 7 -22.21 23.74 26.10
C ARG A 7 -21.36 23.21 24.95
N TRP A 8 -20.04 23.15 25.11
CA TRP A 8 -19.14 22.60 24.11
C TRP A 8 -19.38 21.10 23.91
N ILE A 9 -19.49 20.33 24.99
CA ILE A 9 -19.74 18.89 24.94
C ILE A 9 -21.13 18.59 24.33
N GLY A 10 -22.14 19.41 24.64
CA GLY A 10 -23.50 19.29 24.12
C GLY A 10 -23.69 19.67 22.65
N SER A 11 -22.71 20.36 22.04
CA SER A 11 -22.82 20.80 20.64
C SER A 11 -22.59 19.64 19.63
N PRO A 12 -23.27 19.65 18.47
CA PRO A 12 -23.03 18.72 17.39
C PRO A 12 -21.55 18.60 17.01
N VAL A 13 -21.08 17.38 16.76
CA VAL A 13 -19.65 17.10 16.47
C VAL A 13 -19.14 17.91 15.27
N TRP A 14 -19.97 18.14 14.24
CA TRP A 14 -19.58 18.93 13.07
C TRP A 14 -19.34 20.41 13.40
N GLN A 15 -20.12 21.00 14.33
CA GLN A 15 -19.93 22.39 14.77
C GLN A 15 -18.61 22.56 15.51
N ARG A 16 -18.28 21.61 16.41
CA ARG A 16 -17.00 21.60 17.12
C ARG A 16 -15.82 21.52 16.16
N ARG A 17 -15.88 20.62 15.18
CA ARG A 17 -14.81 20.44 14.18
C ARG A 17 -14.64 21.68 13.31
N LEU A 18 -15.74 22.33 12.93
CA LEU A 18 -15.69 23.57 12.15
C LEU A 18 -15.10 24.73 12.96
N LEU A 19 -15.50 24.88 14.23
CA LEU A 19 -14.92 25.90 15.11
C LEU A 19 -13.43 25.67 15.39
N LEU A 20 -13.03 24.42 15.68
CA LEU A 20 -11.61 24.07 15.84
C LEU A 20 -10.81 24.32 14.57
N SER A 21 -11.37 23.97 13.41
CA SER A 21 -10.75 24.28 12.11
C SER A 21 -10.57 25.79 11.93
N ALA A 22 -11.60 26.60 12.18
CA ALA A 22 -11.49 28.05 12.03
C ALA A 22 -10.40 28.64 12.94
N VAL A 23 -10.31 28.20 14.20
CA VAL A 23 -9.27 28.65 15.14
C VAL A 23 -7.88 28.29 14.64
N LEU A 24 -7.64 27.03 14.27
CA LEU A 24 -6.34 26.56 13.76
C LEU A 24 -5.95 27.26 12.45
N PHE A 25 -6.92 27.53 11.57
CA PHE A 25 -6.67 28.26 10.32
C PHE A 25 -6.22 29.69 10.59
N ILE A 26 -6.91 30.39 11.49
CA ILE A 26 -6.58 31.77 11.83
C ILE A 26 -5.21 31.84 12.50
N ASP A 27 -4.92 30.97 13.48
CA ASP A 27 -3.62 30.96 14.16
C ASP A 27 -2.47 30.71 13.17
N SER A 28 -2.59 29.68 12.34
CA SER A 28 -1.59 29.37 11.32
C SER A 28 -1.46 30.47 10.25
N TYR A 29 -2.56 31.06 9.78
CA TYR A 29 -2.54 32.18 8.84
C TYR A 29 -1.81 33.41 9.40
N LEU A 30 -2.14 33.81 10.63
CA LEU A 30 -1.44 34.90 11.32
C LEU A 30 0.05 34.55 11.53
N GLY A 31 0.36 33.28 11.79
CA GLY A 31 1.72 32.80 12.02
C GLY A 31 2.59 32.87 10.78
N VAL A 32 1.99 32.59 9.62
CA VAL A 32 2.65 32.60 8.32
C VAL A 32 2.84 34.02 7.80
N ILE A 33 1.79 34.86 7.83
CA ILE A 33 1.80 36.17 7.18
C ILE A 33 2.30 37.29 8.11
N HIS A 34 1.85 37.29 9.37
CA HIS A 34 2.13 38.37 10.31
C HIS A 34 3.13 37.99 11.40
N ASN A 35 3.71 36.78 11.32
CA ASN A 35 4.60 36.24 12.34
C ASN A 35 3.97 36.23 13.76
N ALA A 36 2.65 36.00 13.84
CA ALA A 36 1.87 36.07 15.08
C ALA A 36 1.07 34.78 15.33
N GLY A 37 0.85 34.36 16.57
CA GLY A 37 0.11 33.14 16.88
C GLY A 37 0.89 32.20 17.79
N VAL A 38 0.29 31.07 18.17
CA VAL A 38 0.83 30.21 19.23
C VAL A 38 2.23 29.69 18.88
N ILE A 39 2.40 29.14 17.68
CA ILE A 39 3.68 28.58 17.24
C ILE A 39 4.72 29.70 17.01
N ALA A 40 4.33 30.79 16.37
CA ALA A 40 5.21 31.90 16.03
C ALA A 40 5.68 32.69 17.26
N TRP A 41 4.80 32.92 18.25
CA TRP A 41 5.13 33.63 19.49
C TRP A 41 5.90 32.79 20.49
N SER A 42 5.78 31.46 20.44
CA SER A 42 6.45 30.58 21.40
C SER A 42 7.97 30.74 21.40
N GLY A 43 8.58 31.11 20.27
CA GLY A 43 10.03 31.20 20.09
C GLY A 43 10.77 29.86 20.23
N VAL A 44 10.07 28.76 20.53
CA VAL A 44 10.63 27.42 20.73
C VAL A 44 11.11 26.82 19.41
N VAL A 45 10.47 27.21 18.30
CA VAL A 45 10.73 26.66 16.97
C VAL A 45 11.13 27.78 16.00
N SER A 46 12.27 27.61 15.32
CA SER A 46 12.84 28.57 14.37
C SER A 46 13.18 27.93 13.02
N GLY A 47 13.43 28.77 12.00
CA GLY A 47 13.84 28.34 10.66
C GLY A 47 12.77 27.55 9.91
N ASP A 48 13.19 26.61 9.07
CA ASP A 48 12.31 25.76 8.24
C ASP A 48 11.28 24.97 9.06
N LEU A 49 11.63 24.58 10.29
CA LEU A 49 10.74 23.81 11.17
C LEU A 49 9.51 24.61 11.58
N LYS A 50 9.65 25.93 11.77
CA LYS A 50 8.52 26.83 12.08
C LYS A 50 7.52 26.85 10.92
N TRP A 51 8.02 27.04 9.71
CA TRP A 51 7.20 27.09 8.49
C TRP A 51 6.52 25.76 8.22
N MET A 52 7.20 24.64 8.46
CA MET A 52 6.62 23.30 8.34
C MET A 52 5.48 23.08 9.34
N LEU A 53 5.66 23.44 10.62
CA LEU A 53 4.63 23.28 11.63
C LEU A 53 3.39 24.14 11.34
N LEU A 54 3.58 25.41 10.93
CA LEU A 54 2.48 26.28 10.55
C LEU A 54 1.72 25.76 9.33
N ALA A 55 2.43 25.24 8.33
CA ALA A 55 1.79 24.59 7.18
C ALA A 55 1.03 23.32 7.58
N MET A 56 1.57 22.51 8.51
CA MET A 56 0.89 21.34 9.06
C MET A 56 -0.36 21.71 9.84
N GLU A 57 -0.30 22.76 10.66
CA GLU A 57 -1.44 23.28 11.41
C GLU A 57 -2.55 23.78 10.47
N MET A 58 -2.17 24.54 9.44
CA MET A 58 -3.12 25.01 8.43
C MET A 58 -3.73 23.83 7.67
N MET A 59 -2.94 22.83 7.25
CA MET A 59 -3.43 21.62 6.60
C MET A 59 -4.38 20.80 7.49
N ALA A 60 -4.06 20.67 8.79
CA ALA A 60 -4.92 20.01 9.77
C ALA A 60 -6.27 20.74 9.91
N SER A 61 -6.26 22.07 9.87
CA SER A 61 -7.49 22.85 9.81
C SER A 61 -8.33 22.48 8.57
N GLY A 62 -7.73 22.47 7.37
CA GLY A 62 -8.47 22.14 6.15
C GLY A 62 -9.12 20.75 6.20
N LEU A 63 -8.39 19.77 6.71
CA LEU A 63 -8.91 18.41 6.91
C LEU A 63 -10.11 18.38 7.88
N LEU A 64 -10.05 19.15 8.98
CA LEU A 64 -11.16 19.26 9.93
C LEU A 64 -12.38 19.96 9.30
N SER A 65 -12.17 20.99 8.49
CA SER A 65 -13.23 21.65 7.71
C SER A 65 -13.92 20.70 6.74
N ILE A 66 -13.15 19.95 5.95
CA ILE A 66 -13.68 18.95 5.00
C ILE A 66 -14.44 17.84 5.74
N ASN A 67 -13.92 17.39 6.89
CA ASN A 67 -14.58 16.38 7.70
C ASN A 67 -15.91 16.90 8.29
N ALA A 68 -15.95 18.16 8.75
CA ALA A 68 -17.18 18.80 9.19
C ALA A 68 -18.21 18.92 8.06
N PHE A 69 -17.78 19.28 6.84
CA PHE A 69 -18.64 19.34 5.66
C PHE A 69 -19.28 17.98 5.33
N LEU A 70 -18.49 16.91 5.37
CA LEU A 70 -18.99 15.56 5.15
C LEU A 70 -19.99 15.09 6.21
N ALA A 71 -19.79 15.51 7.46
CA ALA A 71 -20.70 15.18 8.56
C ALA A 71 -22.09 15.82 8.41
N VAL A 72 -22.20 16.95 7.70
CA VAL A 72 -23.48 17.65 7.44
C VAL A 72 -24.20 17.10 6.20
N THR A 73 -23.49 16.39 5.32
CA THR A 73 -24.04 15.97 4.04
C THR A 73 -25.09 14.86 4.20
N ARG A 74 -26.30 15.11 3.67
CA ARG A 74 -27.42 14.14 3.66
C ARG A 74 -27.08 12.90 2.83
N ASP A 75 -27.69 11.76 3.17
CA ASP A 75 -27.34 10.43 2.62
C ASP A 75 -27.40 10.34 1.08
N ARG A 76 -28.33 11.06 0.44
CA ARG A 76 -28.43 11.15 -1.03
C ARG A 76 -27.20 11.79 -1.70
N TRP A 77 -26.53 12.72 -1.02
CA TRP A 77 -25.37 13.46 -1.53
C TRP A 77 -24.05 12.94 -0.96
N ARG A 78 -24.10 11.95 -0.07
CA ARG A 78 -22.92 11.41 0.60
C ARG A 78 -21.93 10.81 -0.41
N THR A 79 -22.42 10.05 -1.38
CA THR A 79 -21.56 9.50 -2.45
C THR A 79 -20.90 10.59 -3.29
N GLY A 80 -21.65 11.64 -3.66
CA GLY A 80 -21.13 12.77 -4.43
C GLY A 80 -20.08 13.59 -3.66
N SER A 81 -20.37 13.91 -2.40
CA SER A 81 -19.43 14.64 -1.53
C SER A 81 -18.14 13.85 -1.26
N LEU A 82 -18.22 12.53 -1.10
CA LEU A 82 -17.04 11.66 -0.98
C LEU A 82 -16.18 11.68 -2.25
N LEU A 83 -16.78 11.76 -3.44
CA LEU A 83 -16.04 11.88 -4.71
C LEU A 83 -15.37 13.26 -4.87
N VAL A 84 -15.98 14.32 -4.34
CA VAL A 84 -15.46 15.71 -4.42
C VAL A 84 -14.37 15.97 -3.37
N THR A 85 -14.40 15.24 -2.26
CA THR A 85 -13.48 15.44 -1.13
C THR A 85 -11.99 15.48 -1.52
N PRO A 86 -11.45 14.58 -2.36
CA PRO A 86 -10.04 14.60 -2.68
C PRO A 86 -9.62 15.85 -3.48
N PHE A 87 -10.53 16.40 -4.28
CA PHE A 87 -10.33 17.69 -4.94
C PHE A 87 -10.32 18.84 -3.93
N LEU A 88 -11.18 18.80 -2.91
CA LEU A 88 -11.15 19.81 -1.83
C LEU A 88 -9.85 19.75 -1.03
N ILE A 89 -9.32 18.56 -0.74
CA ILE A 89 -8.01 18.41 -0.07
C ILE A 89 -6.90 19.00 -0.93
N ALA A 90 -6.89 18.70 -2.23
CA ALA A 90 -5.90 19.25 -3.15
C ALA A 90 -6.00 20.78 -3.24
N LEU A 91 -7.21 21.32 -3.39
CA LEU A 91 -7.48 22.76 -3.41
C LEU A 91 -6.98 23.44 -2.13
N PHE A 92 -7.28 22.85 -0.98
CA PHE A 92 -6.80 23.35 0.30
C PHE A 92 -5.27 23.29 0.40
N GLY A 93 -4.63 22.25 -0.15
CA GLY A 93 -3.18 22.17 -0.27
C GLY A 93 -2.58 23.32 -1.10
N PHE A 94 -3.23 23.75 -2.19
CA PHE A 94 -2.82 24.93 -2.94
C PHE A 94 -2.98 26.23 -2.14
N VAL A 95 -4.04 26.36 -1.34
CA VAL A 95 -4.23 27.50 -0.42
C VAL A 95 -3.12 27.55 0.63
N VAL A 96 -2.76 26.39 1.21
CA VAL A 96 -1.65 26.28 2.16
C VAL A 96 -0.35 26.73 1.51
N LEU A 97 -0.09 26.27 0.29
CA LEU A 97 1.13 26.60 -0.46
C LEU A 97 1.19 28.09 -0.83
N GLU A 98 0.07 28.70 -1.23
CA GLU A 98 -0.04 30.13 -1.50
C GLU A 98 0.39 30.98 -0.30
N PHE A 99 -0.19 30.71 0.88
CA PHE A 99 0.12 31.47 2.08
C PHE A 99 1.55 31.21 2.54
N LEU A 100 2.00 29.95 2.50
CA LEU A 100 3.37 29.58 2.87
C LEU A 100 4.40 30.34 2.02
N LEU A 101 4.23 30.33 0.71
CA LEU A 101 5.17 31.01 -0.21
C LEU A 101 5.13 32.53 -0.03
N THR A 102 3.94 33.10 0.18
CA THR A 102 3.78 34.53 0.51
C THR A 102 4.51 34.87 1.81
N GLY A 103 4.33 34.07 2.87
CA GLY A 103 4.98 34.30 4.17
C GLY A 103 6.50 34.17 4.13
N VAL A 104 7.03 33.31 3.26
CA VAL A 104 8.49 33.14 3.03
C VAL A 104 9.02 34.15 1.99
N ASN A 105 8.18 34.99 1.39
CA ASN A 105 8.50 35.93 0.32
C ASN A 105 9.15 35.25 -0.90
N ARG A 106 8.59 34.11 -1.30
CA ARG A 106 8.99 33.36 -2.50
C ARG A 106 7.80 33.24 -3.44
N SER A 107 8.08 33.06 -4.72
CA SER A 107 7.07 32.77 -5.73
C SER A 107 7.36 31.46 -6.45
N ALA A 108 6.32 30.71 -6.76
CA ALA A 108 6.40 29.46 -7.49
C ALA A 108 5.56 29.55 -8.77
N THR A 109 6.13 29.13 -9.89
CA THR A 109 5.40 28.96 -11.15
C THR A 109 5.20 27.48 -11.41
N ILE A 110 3.95 27.03 -11.33
CA ILE A 110 3.57 25.63 -11.56
C ILE A 110 3.02 25.52 -12.98
N ASN A 111 3.63 24.65 -13.79
CA ASN A 111 3.28 24.48 -15.19
C ASN A 111 2.44 23.22 -15.40
N PHE A 112 1.13 23.35 -15.54
CA PHE A 112 0.26 22.23 -15.90
C PHE A 112 0.15 22.10 -17.41
N ASN A 113 0.67 21.00 -17.94
CA ASN A 113 0.52 20.63 -19.34
C ASN A 113 -0.48 19.47 -19.43
N LEU A 114 -1.65 19.73 -20.02
CA LEU A 114 -2.75 18.76 -20.03
C LEU A 114 -2.39 17.48 -20.80
N ALA A 115 -1.68 17.60 -21.93
CA ALA A 115 -1.25 16.44 -22.71
C ALA A 115 -0.22 15.60 -21.93
N SER A 116 0.73 16.28 -21.28
CA SER A 116 1.74 15.64 -20.43
C SER A 116 1.13 14.89 -19.26
N ILE A 117 0.25 15.55 -18.50
CA ILE A 117 -0.37 14.97 -17.30
C ILE A 117 -1.25 13.79 -17.67
N SER A 118 -2.04 13.90 -18.74
CA SER A 118 -2.93 12.83 -19.19
C SER A 118 -2.14 11.60 -19.65
N LEU A 119 -1.14 11.78 -20.51
CA LEU A 119 -0.36 10.65 -21.05
C LEU A 119 0.60 10.06 -20.02
N SER A 120 1.25 10.89 -19.21
CA SER A 120 2.08 10.41 -18.10
C SER A 120 1.23 9.72 -17.04
N GLY A 121 0.01 10.22 -16.81
CA GLY A 121 -1.00 9.59 -15.96
C GLY A 121 -1.37 8.20 -16.46
N LEU A 122 -1.68 8.06 -17.75
CA LEU A 122 -1.94 6.75 -18.37
C LEU A 122 -0.74 5.81 -18.31
N TYR A 123 0.48 6.33 -18.52
CA TYR A 123 1.72 5.56 -18.38
C TYR A 123 1.88 4.99 -16.97
N TRP A 124 1.80 5.84 -15.93
CA TRP A 124 1.91 5.39 -14.54
C TRP A 124 0.75 4.46 -14.15
N SER A 125 -0.45 4.72 -14.68
CA SER A 125 -1.62 3.85 -14.51
C SER A 125 -1.33 2.45 -15.05
N ALA A 126 -0.80 2.34 -16.28
CA ALA A 126 -0.45 1.06 -16.87
C ALA A 126 0.71 0.37 -16.12
N ALA A 127 1.72 1.11 -15.70
CA ALA A 127 2.82 0.58 -14.89
C ALA A 127 2.30 -0.06 -13.59
N TYR A 128 1.47 0.64 -12.83
CA TYR A 128 0.92 0.12 -11.58
C TYR A 128 -0.15 -0.95 -11.78
N LEU A 129 -0.98 -0.81 -12.82
CA LEU A 129 -2.01 -1.78 -13.17
C LEU A 129 -1.40 -3.15 -13.49
N SER A 130 -0.23 -3.19 -14.13
CA SER A 130 0.45 -4.44 -14.47
C SER A 130 0.75 -5.33 -13.25
N VAL A 131 1.05 -4.72 -12.11
CA VAL A 131 1.22 -5.41 -10.82
C VAL A 131 -0.13 -5.61 -10.13
N ALA A 132 -0.91 -4.53 -10.01
CA ALA A 132 -2.11 -4.48 -9.20
C ALA A 132 -3.18 -5.46 -9.69
N ILE A 133 -3.27 -5.70 -11.00
CA ILE A 133 -4.20 -6.68 -11.57
C ILE A 133 -3.89 -8.10 -11.11
N GLY A 134 -2.61 -8.47 -11.05
CA GLY A 134 -2.16 -9.78 -10.60
C GLY A 134 -2.37 -9.96 -9.08
N LEU A 135 -2.06 -8.92 -8.29
CA LEU A 135 -2.37 -8.88 -6.86
C LEU A 135 -3.89 -9.02 -6.60
N SER A 136 -4.72 -8.32 -7.37
CA SER A 136 -6.17 -8.38 -7.24
C SER A 136 -6.72 -9.75 -7.63
N LEU A 137 -6.22 -10.34 -8.71
CA LEU A 137 -6.65 -11.67 -9.17
C LEU A 137 -6.27 -12.77 -8.17
N THR A 138 -5.06 -12.73 -7.62
CA THR A 138 -4.61 -13.68 -6.59
C THR A 138 -5.43 -13.52 -5.32
N TYR A 139 -5.65 -12.29 -4.85
CA TYR A 139 -6.46 -12.06 -3.66
C TYR A 139 -7.91 -12.52 -3.84
N LYS A 140 -8.51 -12.23 -4.99
CA LYS A 140 -9.90 -12.60 -5.29
C LYS A 140 -10.14 -14.10 -5.16
N VAL A 141 -9.20 -14.93 -5.60
CA VAL A 141 -9.34 -16.39 -5.61
C VAL A 141 -8.74 -17.04 -4.35
N GLN A 142 -7.63 -16.53 -3.84
CA GLN A 142 -6.85 -17.18 -2.77
C GLN A 142 -6.97 -16.50 -1.39
N ARG A 143 -7.56 -15.30 -1.31
CA ARG A 143 -7.82 -14.55 -0.06
C ARG A 143 -6.57 -14.16 0.75
N TYR A 144 -5.43 -13.95 0.10
CA TYR A 144 -4.25 -13.31 0.70
C TYR A 144 -3.53 -12.43 -0.32
N ALA A 145 -2.78 -11.44 0.16
CA ALA A 145 -1.95 -10.59 -0.70
C ALA A 145 -0.61 -11.27 -1.01
N ASN A 146 -0.35 -11.55 -2.29
CA ASN A 146 0.88 -12.21 -2.74
C ASN A 146 1.97 -11.19 -3.09
N PHE A 147 2.87 -10.86 -2.14
CA PHE A 147 3.94 -9.89 -2.36
C PHE A 147 4.99 -10.33 -3.42
N ALA A 148 5.09 -11.63 -3.73
CA ALA A 148 5.98 -12.13 -4.79
C ALA A 148 5.56 -11.69 -6.19
N GLN A 149 4.36 -11.13 -6.36
CA GLN A 149 3.84 -10.70 -7.65
C GLN A 149 4.76 -9.72 -8.39
N VAL A 150 5.47 -8.87 -7.67
CA VAL A 150 6.34 -7.87 -8.30
C VAL A 150 7.70 -8.43 -8.68
N GLU A 151 8.16 -9.45 -7.97
CA GLU A 151 9.33 -10.20 -8.40
C GLU A 151 9.02 -11.02 -9.65
N LEU A 152 7.78 -11.50 -9.82
CA LEU A 152 7.34 -12.12 -11.08
C LEU A 152 7.31 -11.10 -12.23
N LEU A 153 6.96 -9.84 -11.97
CA LEU A 153 7.12 -8.76 -12.94
C LEU A 153 8.60 -8.60 -13.32
N LEU A 154 9.48 -8.53 -12.33
CA LEU A 154 10.90 -8.37 -12.54
C LEU A 154 11.51 -9.56 -13.32
N VAL A 155 11.11 -10.79 -13.02
CA VAL A 155 11.47 -11.97 -13.81
C VAL A 155 11.06 -11.78 -15.27
N GLY A 156 9.86 -11.25 -15.55
CA GLY A 156 9.43 -10.93 -16.91
C GLY A 156 10.30 -9.89 -17.60
N ALA A 157 10.75 -8.86 -16.88
CA ALA A 157 11.70 -7.88 -17.38
C ALA A 157 13.05 -8.53 -17.77
N TYR A 158 13.55 -9.46 -16.95
CA TYR A 158 14.77 -10.22 -17.25
C TYR A 158 14.59 -11.25 -18.37
N VAL A 159 13.39 -11.82 -18.54
CA VAL A 159 13.08 -12.67 -19.71
C VAL A 159 13.22 -11.86 -21.00
N ALA A 160 12.73 -10.62 -21.03
CA ALA A 160 12.89 -9.72 -22.18
C ALA A 160 14.38 -9.43 -22.47
N LEU A 161 15.19 -9.17 -21.42
CA LEU A 161 16.63 -8.99 -21.56
C LEU A 161 17.35 -10.24 -22.08
N LEU A 162 16.99 -11.42 -21.58
CA LEU A 162 17.57 -12.68 -22.04
C LEU A 162 17.25 -12.95 -23.50
N LEU A 163 16.03 -12.61 -23.95
CA LEU A 163 15.68 -12.71 -25.36
C LEU A 163 16.48 -11.73 -26.21
N MET A 164 16.61 -10.47 -25.78
CA MET A 164 17.45 -9.48 -26.46
C MET A 164 18.90 -9.94 -26.62
N TRP A 165 19.46 -10.62 -25.61
CA TRP A 165 20.83 -11.18 -25.67
C TRP A 165 20.93 -12.56 -26.31
N SER A 166 19.84 -13.14 -26.80
CA SER A 166 19.87 -14.44 -27.44
C SER A 166 20.36 -14.33 -28.90
N ASP A 167 21.00 -15.38 -29.40
CA ASP A 167 21.55 -15.42 -30.76
C ASP A 167 20.51 -15.08 -31.85
N ARG A 168 19.23 -15.39 -31.60
CA ARG A 168 18.13 -15.10 -32.53
C ARG A 168 17.82 -13.61 -32.65
N PHE A 169 17.80 -12.89 -31.53
CA PHE A 169 17.30 -11.51 -31.48
C PHE A 169 18.39 -10.48 -31.24
N PHE A 170 19.60 -10.90 -30.84
CA PHE A 170 20.75 -10.01 -30.69
C PHE A 170 21.05 -9.25 -31.99
N PRO A 171 21.08 -9.87 -33.19
CA PRO A 171 21.31 -9.15 -34.44
C PRO A 171 20.25 -8.09 -34.75
N GLN A 172 19.00 -8.32 -34.36
CA GLN A 172 17.90 -7.36 -34.53
C GLN A 172 18.06 -6.18 -33.54
N SER A 173 18.37 -6.48 -32.27
CA SER A 173 18.52 -5.44 -31.25
C SER A 173 19.74 -4.53 -31.45
N ASP A 174 20.78 -5.03 -32.13
CA ASP A 174 22.01 -4.28 -32.45
C ASP A 174 22.03 -3.74 -33.90
N ALA A 175 20.94 -3.94 -34.66
CA ALA A 175 20.82 -3.49 -36.04
C ALA A 175 21.08 -1.97 -36.18
N PRO A 176 21.67 -1.51 -37.29
CA PRO A 176 21.79 -0.08 -37.56
C PRO A 176 20.43 0.60 -37.61
N LYS A 177 20.41 1.88 -37.24
CA LYS A 177 19.20 2.71 -37.25
C LYS A 177 18.74 2.94 -38.69
N ASP A 178 17.54 2.49 -39.02
CA ASP A 178 16.95 2.64 -40.36
C ASP A 178 15.65 3.47 -40.35
N GLY A 179 15.14 3.79 -39.15
CA GLY A 179 13.94 4.60 -38.96
C GLY A 179 12.64 3.81 -38.98
N SER A 180 12.71 2.48 -39.13
CA SER A 180 11.57 1.57 -39.04
C SER A 180 11.53 0.90 -37.67
N LEU A 181 10.34 0.80 -37.06
CA LEU A 181 10.21 0.17 -35.76
C LEU A 181 9.97 -1.32 -35.94
N GLU A 182 10.95 -2.12 -35.52
CA GLU A 182 10.80 -3.57 -35.46
C GLU A 182 10.07 -4.00 -34.18
N TRP A 183 9.02 -4.81 -34.35
CA TRP A 183 8.13 -5.26 -33.28
C TRP A 183 8.37 -6.70 -32.84
N GLU A 184 9.13 -7.48 -33.61
CA GLU A 184 9.28 -8.93 -33.41
C GLU A 184 9.79 -9.26 -31.99
N LEU A 185 10.95 -8.71 -31.61
CA LEU A 185 11.52 -8.96 -30.28
C LEU A 185 10.59 -8.48 -29.15
N LEU A 186 9.88 -7.36 -29.31
CA LEU A 186 8.97 -6.85 -28.29
C LEU A 186 7.76 -7.78 -28.07
N ILE A 187 7.17 -8.28 -29.16
CA ILE A 187 6.03 -9.21 -29.11
C ILE A 187 6.46 -10.53 -28.47
N TRP A 188 7.59 -11.10 -28.91
CA TRP A 188 8.11 -12.34 -28.33
C TRP A 188 8.52 -12.17 -26.87
N ALA A 189 9.10 -11.02 -26.49
CA ALA A 189 9.40 -10.70 -25.11
C ALA A 189 8.14 -10.69 -24.25
N GLY A 190 7.04 -10.05 -24.71
CA GLY A 190 5.77 -10.04 -24.00
C GLY A 190 5.16 -11.44 -23.83
N ILE A 191 5.12 -12.24 -24.90
CA ILE A 191 4.57 -13.60 -24.88
C ILE A 191 5.41 -14.53 -24.00
N ALA A 192 6.73 -14.55 -24.19
CA ALA A 192 7.63 -15.40 -23.43
C ALA A 192 7.63 -15.02 -21.95
N ALA A 193 7.63 -13.72 -21.64
CA ALA A 193 7.52 -13.27 -20.26
C ALA A 193 6.22 -13.75 -19.63
N PHE A 194 5.07 -13.59 -20.31
CA PHE A 194 3.78 -14.10 -19.82
C PHE A 194 3.81 -15.61 -19.53
N ILE A 195 4.35 -16.40 -20.46
CA ILE A 195 4.37 -17.86 -20.32
C ILE A 195 5.34 -18.28 -19.21
N ILE A 196 6.58 -17.78 -19.23
CA ILE A 196 7.63 -18.19 -18.28
C ILE A 196 7.26 -17.77 -16.86
N THR A 197 6.83 -16.53 -16.64
CA THR A 197 6.44 -16.10 -15.30
C THR A 197 5.16 -16.77 -14.85
N GLY A 198 4.22 -17.04 -15.77
CA GLY A 198 3.04 -17.86 -15.49
C GLY A 198 3.41 -19.25 -14.98
N LEU A 199 4.35 -19.93 -15.64
CA LEU A 199 4.85 -21.24 -15.23
C LEU A 199 5.57 -21.18 -13.88
N ILE A 200 6.38 -20.15 -13.64
CA ILE A 200 7.05 -19.92 -12.34
C ILE A 200 6.00 -19.69 -11.24
N GLY A 201 4.98 -18.88 -11.49
CA GLY A 201 3.88 -18.65 -10.55
C GLY A 201 3.12 -19.94 -10.22
N LEU A 202 2.83 -20.77 -11.22
CA LEU A 202 2.22 -22.08 -11.03
C LEU A 202 3.13 -23.03 -10.23
N LEU A 203 4.44 -23.00 -10.48
CA LEU A 203 5.43 -23.80 -9.75
C LEU A 203 5.49 -23.40 -8.28
N ILE A 204 5.58 -22.10 -7.99
CA ILE A 204 5.55 -21.55 -6.63
C ILE A 204 4.26 -21.94 -5.92
N ASP A 205 3.12 -21.80 -6.59
CA ASP A 205 1.83 -22.19 -6.03
C ASP A 205 1.82 -23.68 -5.65
N ARG A 206 2.32 -24.55 -6.53
CA ARG A 206 2.34 -26.00 -6.30
C ARG A 206 3.32 -26.43 -5.20
N LEU A 207 4.51 -25.82 -5.14
CA LEU A 207 5.56 -26.21 -4.20
C LEU A 207 5.37 -25.60 -2.81
N VAL A 208 4.93 -24.35 -2.74
CA VAL A 208 4.89 -23.56 -1.51
C VAL A 208 3.45 -23.42 -1.02
N TYR A 209 2.62 -22.69 -1.78
CA TYR A 209 1.32 -22.24 -1.30
C TYR A 209 0.32 -23.38 -1.12
N LYS A 210 0.29 -24.35 -2.04
CA LYS A 210 -0.52 -25.56 -1.93
C LYS A 210 -0.25 -26.34 -0.65
N ARG A 211 1.03 -26.44 -0.26
CA ARG A 211 1.42 -27.17 0.95
C ARG A 211 0.93 -26.46 2.21
N LEU A 212 0.96 -25.13 2.22
CA LEU A 212 0.47 -24.31 3.33
C LEU A 212 -1.06 -24.30 3.40
N ARG A 213 -1.75 -24.20 2.26
CA ARG A 213 -3.22 -24.31 2.19
C ARG A 213 -3.72 -25.64 2.77
N ARG A 214 -3.04 -26.75 2.44
CA ARG A 214 -3.36 -28.08 3.00
C ARG A 214 -3.17 -28.17 4.52
N LYS A 215 -2.36 -27.30 5.11
CA LYS A 215 -2.16 -27.20 6.55
C LYS A 215 -3.05 -26.15 7.22
N LEU A 216 -4.04 -25.61 6.51
CA LEU A 216 -4.95 -24.56 6.99
C LEU A 216 -4.20 -23.34 7.56
N ALA A 217 -3.09 -22.98 6.92
CA ALA A 217 -2.33 -21.80 7.29
C ALA A 217 -3.21 -20.53 7.20
N THR A 218 -3.07 -19.62 8.16
CA THR A 218 -3.80 -18.36 8.16
C THR A 218 -3.37 -17.49 6.97
N PRO A 219 -4.24 -16.57 6.48
CA PRO A 219 -3.87 -15.63 5.42
C PRO A 219 -2.61 -14.81 5.72
N GLN A 220 -2.36 -14.52 7.01
CA GLN A 220 -1.16 -13.82 7.46
C GLN A 220 0.11 -14.64 7.19
N VAL A 221 0.10 -15.95 7.48
CA VAL A 221 1.21 -16.86 7.19
C VAL A 221 1.45 -16.96 5.69
N MET A 222 0.38 -16.99 4.88
CA MET A 222 0.48 -16.97 3.42
C MET A 222 1.14 -15.68 2.91
N MET A 223 0.75 -14.52 3.46
CA MET A 223 1.37 -13.22 3.17
C MET A 223 2.86 -13.20 3.51
N ILE A 224 3.24 -13.59 4.73
CA ILE A 224 4.65 -13.64 5.17
C ILE A 224 5.46 -14.58 4.27
N THR A 225 4.89 -15.73 3.91
CA THR A 225 5.53 -16.69 3.00
C THR A 225 5.76 -16.06 1.62
N SER A 226 4.79 -15.29 1.11
CA SER A 226 4.94 -14.63 -0.19
C SER A 226 6.06 -13.60 -0.21
N LEU A 227 6.30 -12.90 0.91
CA LEU A 227 7.46 -12.02 1.06
C LEU A 227 8.77 -12.84 1.03
N GLY A 228 8.81 -13.99 1.70
CA GLY A 228 9.96 -14.90 1.65
C GLY A 228 10.24 -15.40 0.22
N VAL A 229 9.20 -15.80 -0.52
CA VAL A 229 9.32 -16.17 -1.95
C VAL A 229 9.85 -15.00 -2.77
N ALA A 230 9.35 -13.79 -2.52
CA ALA A 230 9.83 -12.58 -3.19
C ALA A 230 11.35 -12.39 -2.99
N LEU A 231 11.81 -12.46 -1.74
CA LEU A 231 13.24 -12.33 -1.41
C LEU A 231 14.10 -13.43 -2.07
N ILE A 232 13.59 -14.66 -2.16
CA ILE A 232 14.28 -15.75 -2.87
C ILE A 232 14.41 -15.42 -4.36
N LEU A 233 13.31 -15.04 -5.02
CA LEU A 233 13.33 -14.68 -6.44
C LEU A 233 14.29 -13.52 -6.71
N ARG A 234 14.24 -12.47 -5.87
CA ARG A 234 15.17 -11.35 -5.96
C ARG A 234 16.61 -11.78 -5.78
N GLY A 235 16.89 -12.61 -4.76
CA GLY A 235 18.23 -13.15 -4.50
C GLY A 235 18.77 -13.95 -5.69
N LEU A 236 17.92 -14.74 -6.36
CA LEU A 236 18.29 -15.46 -7.59
C LEU A 236 18.60 -14.51 -8.74
N LEU A 237 17.83 -13.43 -8.90
CA LEU A 237 18.10 -12.41 -9.92
C LEU A 237 19.39 -11.65 -9.63
N PHE A 238 19.65 -11.27 -8.39
CA PHE A 238 20.93 -10.68 -7.97
C PHE A 238 22.11 -11.62 -8.24
N MET A 239 21.96 -12.91 -7.94
CA MET A 239 23.00 -13.89 -8.19
C MET A 239 23.30 -14.03 -9.68
N ARG A 240 22.26 -13.96 -10.54
CA ARG A 240 22.42 -14.16 -11.98
C ARG A 240 22.89 -12.91 -12.74
N PHE A 241 22.37 -11.74 -12.39
CA PHE A 241 22.53 -10.48 -13.14
C PHE A 241 23.33 -9.41 -12.38
N GLY A 242 23.56 -9.60 -11.08
CA GLY A 242 24.23 -8.62 -10.23
C GLY A 242 23.37 -7.38 -9.93
N ALA A 243 24.01 -6.35 -9.39
CA ALA A 243 23.39 -5.05 -9.12
C ALA A 243 23.43 -4.10 -10.33
N GLY A 244 23.87 -4.60 -11.48
CA GLY A 244 24.01 -3.82 -12.71
C GLY A 244 22.67 -3.28 -13.19
N ILE A 245 22.73 -2.12 -13.86
CA ILE A 245 21.57 -1.52 -14.49
C ILE A 245 21.55 -1.96 -15.96
N HIS A 246 20.48 -2.64 -16.35
CA HIS A 246 20.24 -3.07 -17.72
C HIS A 246 18.99 -2.38 -18.27
N ARG A 247 18.87 -2.28 -19.59
CA ARG A 247 17.66 -1.78 -20.23
C ARG A 247 17.35 -2.64 -21.43
N PHE A 248 16.08 -3.00 -21.57
CA PHE A 248 15.62 -3.76 -22.72
C PHE A 248 15.39 -2.80 -23.89
N VAL A 249 15.92 -3.17 -25.06
CA VAL A 249 15.87 -2.37 -26.28
C VAL A 249 15.49 -3.34 -27.40
N PRO A 250 14.22 -3.34 -27.84
CA PRO A 250 13.78 -4.25 -28.91
C PRO A 250 14.57 -4.05 -30.19
N ASP A 251 14.87 -2.79 -30.50
CA ASP A 251 15.70 -2.36 -31.61
C ASP A 251 16.22 -0.92 -31.31
N ARG A 252 17.33 -0.52 -31.92
CA ARG A 252 17.98 0.78 -31.72
C ARG A 252 17.08 1.96 -32.06
N ASP A 253 16.13 1.81 -32.98
CA ASP A 253 15.24 2.89 -33.38
C ASP A 253 14.23 3.25 -32.29
N TRP A 254 13.94 2.32 -31.37
CA TRP A 254 13.14 2.60 -30.17
C TRP A 254 13.78 3.62 -29.21
N ARG A 255 15.09 3.88 -29.36
CA ARG A 255 15.85 4.82 -28.53
C ARG A 255 16.09 6.17 -29.20
N LEU A 256 15.66 6.35 -30.44
CA LEU A 256 15.86 7.62 -31.12
C LEU A 256 15.06 8.73 -30.46
N SER A 257 15.64 9.93 -30.41
CA SER A 257 14.92 11.13 -30.01
C SER A 257 13.84 11.52 -31.02
N THR A 258 13.79 10.90 -32.20
CA THR A 258 12.71 11.05 -33.20
C THR A 258 11.56 10.08 -32.98
N SER A 259 11.76 9.00 -32.20
CA SER A 259 10.76 7.95 -31.94
C SER A 259 9.74 8.37 -30.88
N ARG A 260 9.07 9.47 -31.17
CA ARG A 260 8.12 10.14 -30.29
C ARG A 260 6.93 10.67 -31.08
N PHE A 261 5.79 10.67 -30.42
CA PHE A 261 4.59 11.32 -30.91
C PHE A 261 4.54 12.74 -30.34
N GLU A 262 4.39 13.75 -31.19
CA GLU A 262 4.29 15.16 -30.78
C GLU A 262 2.82 15.58 -30.74
N ILE A 263 2.39 16.06 -29.57
CA ILE A 263 1.01 16.48 -29.35
C ILE A 263 0.98 17.99 -29.13
N PRO A 264 0.21 18.74 -29.93
CA PRO A 264 -0.02 20.16 -29.67
C PRO A 264 -0.70 20.29 -28.30
N THR A 265 -0.21 21.21 -27.48
CA THR A 265 -0.66 21.32 -26.10
C THR A 265 -0.59 22.75 -25.62
N GLU A 266 -1.43 23.06 -24.66
CA GLU A 266 -1.49 24.32 -23.95
C GLU A 266 -0.86 24.13 -22.55
N ARG A 267 -0.19 25.17 -22.04
CA ARG A 267 0.31 25.19 -20.66
C ARG A 267 -0.54 26.15 -19.84
N LEU A 268 -1.11 25.64 -18.78
CA LEU A 268 -1.70 26.45 -17.72
C LEU A 268 -0.61 26.73 -16.68
N GLN A 269 -0.22 27.98 -16.55
CA GLN A 269 0.74 28.44 -15.56
C GLN A 269 -0.03 28.96 -14.35
N LEU A 270 0.32 28.43 -13.17
CA LEU A 270 -0.26 28.84 -11.91
C LEU A 270 0.84 29.47 -11.07
N HIS A 271 0.70 30.76 -10.76
CA HIS A 271 1.67 31.54 -10.01
C HIS A 271 1.21 31.64 -8.54
N LEU A 272 2.00 31.06 -7.63
CA LEU A 272 1.75 31.09 -6.19
C LEU A 272 2.76 31.95 -5.45
N GLY A 273 2.35 32.48 -4.30
CA GLY A 273 3.19 33.22 -3.38
C GLY A 273 3.25 34.72 -3.68
N ASP A 274 4.43 35.30 -3.47
CA ASP A 274 4.66 36.74 -3.64
C ASP A 274 4.76 37.11 -5.14
N ARG A 275 3.61 37.42 -5.75
CA ARG A 275 3.47 37.72 -7.19
C ARG A 275 3.73 39.21 -7.46
N ILE A 276 4.75 39.50 -8.27
CA ILE A 276 4.97 40.85 -8.81
C ILE A 276 4.41 40.91 -10.24
N ASN A 277 3.27 41.58 -10.44
CA ASN A 277 2.64 41.83 -11.74
C ASN A 277 2.30 40.58 -12.59
N ALA A 278 2.12 39.41 -11.95
CA ALA A 278 1.66 38.19 -12.62
C ALA A 278 0.26 37.81 -12.12
N PRO A 279 -0.68 37.40 -13.00
CA PRO A 279 -1.97 36.87 -12.57
C PRO A 279 -1.78 35.53 -11.84
N LEU A 280 -2.77 35.11 -11.04
CA LEU A 280 -2.77 33.78 -10.40
C LEU A 280 -2.67 32.65 -11.44
N MET A 281 -3.30 32.83 -12.60
CA MET A 281 -3.40 31.84 -13.65
C MET A 281 -3.21 32.49 -15.02
N GLU A 282 -2.30 31.95 -15.82
CA GLU A 282 -2.01 32.38 -17.19
C GLU A 282 -2.05 31.18 -18.13
N LEU A 283 -2.74 31.31 -19.27
CA LEU A 283 -2.74 30.29 -20.31
C LEU A 283 -1.73 30.68 -21.38
N ALA A 284 -0.71 29.85 -21.55
CA ALA A 284 0.33 30.07 -22.56
C ALA A 284 -0.08 29.40 -23.89
N ASP A 285 -0.46 30.21 -24.88
CA ASP A 285 -1.01 29.77 -26.18
C ASP A 285 0.04 29.18 -27.15
N LYS A 286 1.33 29.45 -26.95
CA LYS A 286 2.42 28.96 -27.82
C LYS A 286 3.44 28.16 -27.03
N VAL A 287 3.25 26.85 -27.03
CA VAL A 287 4.09 25.91 -26.29
C VAL A 287 4.69 24.89 -27.24
N THR A 288 5.95 24.51 -27.00
CA THR A 288 6.59 23.37 -27.68
C THR A 288 5.71 22.13 -27.55
N PRO A 289 5.37 21.44 -28.66
CA PRO A 289 4.57 20.22 -28.63
C PRO A 289 5.09 19.23 -27.57
N TYR A 290 4.17 18.61 -26.83
CA TYR A 290 4.56 17.59 -25.86
C TYR A 290 4.97 16.33 -26.59
N SER A 291 6.20 15.88 -26.35
CA SER A 291 6.73 14.72 -27.03
C SER A 291 6.62 13.47 -26.16
N PHE A 292 5.98 12.42 -26.67
CA PHE A 292 5.73 11.19 -25.93
C PHE A 292 6.32 9.98 -26.67
N THR A 293 7.25 9.27 -26.02
CA THR A 293 8.02 8.18 -26.64
C THR A 293 7.15 6.96 -26.96
N TYR A 294 7.41 6.29 -28.09
CA TYR A 294 6.67 5.09 -28.49
C TYR A 294 6.74 3.93 -27.49
N THR A 295 7.86 3.76 -26.77
CA THR A 295 7.98 2.75 -25.69
C THR A 295 6.91 2.90 -24.60
N ARG A 296 6.55 4.14 -24.25
CA ARG A 296 5.49 4.41 -23.25
C ARG A 296 4.11 4.09 -23.80
N ILE A 297 3.86 4.37 -25.08
CA ILE A 297 2.59 4.05 -25.74
C ILE A 297 2.41 2.54 -25.80
N THR A 298 3.44 1.79 -26.21
CA THR A 298 3.36 0.33 -26.29
C THR A 298 3.10 -0.31 -24.93
N LEU A 299 3.68 0.24 -23.86
CA LEU A 299 3.35 -0.18 -22.50
C LEU A 299 1.87 0.04 -22.16
N ILE A 300 1.33 1.22 -22.47
CA ILE A 300 -0.08 1.55 -22.19
C ILE A 300 -0.99 0.59 -22.95
N VAL A 301 -0.81 0.49 -24.27
CA VAL A 301 -1.63 -0.36 -25.14
C VAL A 301 -1.50 -1.83 -24.74
N GLY A 302 -0.27 -2.30 -24.49
CA GLY A 302 0.00 -3.68 -24.11
C GLY A 302 -0.62 -4.08 -22.77
N VAL A 303 -0.49 -3.24 -21.73
CA VAL A 303 -1.07 -3.54 -20.41
C VAL A 303 -2.59 -3.44 -20.42
N PHE A 304 -3.17 -2.35 -20.95
CA PHE A 304 -4.63 -2.21 -21.01
C PHE A 304 -5.25 -3.27 -21.93
N GLY A 305 -4.59 -3.62 -23.04
CA GLY A 305 -4.99 -4.73 -23.90
C GLY A 305 -4.97 -6.08 -23.19
N ALA A 306 -3.91 -6.38 -22.43
CA ALA A 306 -3.82 -7.61 -21.64
C ALA A 306 -4.89 -7.67 -20.54
N VAL A 307 -5.20 -6.54 -19.90
CA VAL A 307 -6.28 -6.45 -18.90
C VAL A 307 -7.66 -6.61 -19.56
N ALA A 308 -7.88 -6.01 -20.73
CA ALA A 308 -9.12 -6.20 -21.48
C ALA A 308 -9.32 -7.68 -21.87
N LEU A 309 -8.25 -8.35 -22.30
CA LEU A 309 -8.26 -9.79 -22.59
C LEU A 309 -8.55 -10.61 -21.33
N LEU A 310 -7.95 -10.27 -20.18
CA LEU A 310 -8.26 -10.91 -18.90
C LEU A 310 -9.75 -10.72 -18.54
N LEU A 311 -10.29 -9.52 -18.69
CA LEU A 311 -11.70 -9.24 -18.41
C LEU A 311 -12.62 -10.07 -19.30
N LEU A 312 -12.29 -10.18 -20.59
CA LEU A 312 -13.02 -11.04 -21.53
C LEU A 312 -12.96 -12.50 -21.06
N LEU A 313 -11.77 -12.99 -20.68
CA LEU A 313 -11.58 -14.34 -20.15
C LEU A 313 -12.46 -14.56 -18.91
N LEU A 314 -12.45 -13.65 -17.94
CA LEU A 314 -13.18 -13.80 -16.69
C LEU A 314 -14.70 -13.69 -16.82
N HIS A 315 -15.20 -12.89 -17.77
CA HIS A 315 -16.64 -12.68 -17.95
C HIS A 315 -17.27 -13.65 -18.94
N ARG A 316 -16.55 -14.06 -20.00
CA ARG A 316 -17.11 -14.85 -21.10
C ARG A 316 -16.76 -16.34 -21.05
N THR A 317 -15.73 -16.77 -20.30
CA THR A 317 -15.27 -18.17 -20.36
C THR A 317 -15.74 -19.03 -19.18
N ARG A 318 -15.65 -20.36 -19.36
CA ARG A 318 -15.93 -21.35 -18.30
C ARG A 318 -14.96 -21.21 -17.11
N LEU A 319 -13.68 -20.93 -17.38
CA LEU A 319 -12.67 -20.69 -16.35
C LEU A 319 -13.07 -19.50 -15.46
N GLY A 320 -13.53 -18.41 -16.07
CA GLY A 320 -14.02 -17.23 -15.34
C GLY A 320 -15.23 -17.50 -14.43
N ARG A 321 -16.14 -18.41 -14.84
CA ARG A 321 -17.25 -18.87 -13.99
C ARG A 321 -16.76 -19.70 -12.81
N GLN A 322 -15.84 -20.63 -13.03
CA GLN A 322 -15.25 -21.44 -11.97
C GLN A 322 -14.46 -20.59 -10.96
N MET A 323 -13.68 -19.61 -11.43
CA MET A 323 -12.93 -18.69 -10.57
C MET A 323 -13.84 -17.86 -9.66
N ARG A 324 -15.00 -17.40 -10.17
CA ARG A 324 -15.99 -16.70 -9.36
C ARG A 324 -16.62 -17.60 -8.30
N ALA A 325 -17.02 -18.83 -8.67
CA ALA A 325 -17.56 -19.79 -7.71
C ALA A 325 -16.58 -20.11 -6.57
N VAL A 326 -15.29 -20.31 -6.90
CA VAL A 326 -14.23 -20.58 -5.90
C VAL A 326 -13.95 -19.35 -5.03
N ALA A 327 -13.99 -18.14 -5.60
CA ALA A 327 -13.81 -16.90 -4.84
C ALA A 327 -14.91 -16.70 -3.78
N ASP A 328 -16.15 -17.01 -4.14
CA ASP A 328 -17.32 -16.87 -3.25
C ASP A 328 -17.28 -17.90 -2.12
N ASN A 329 -17.21 -19.19 -2.45
CA ASN A 329 -17.07 -20.26 -1.47
C ASN A 329 -16.33 -21.47 -2.06
N PRO A 330 -15.06 -21.71 -1.68
CA PRO A 330 -14.27 -22.82 -2.22
C PRO A 330 -14.85 -24.19 -1.86
N ASP A 331 -15.44 -24.35 -0.67
CA ASP A 331 -15.98 -25.63 -0.20
C ASP A 331 -17.26 -26.00 -0.95
N LEU A 332 -18.16 -25.03 -1.14
CA LEU A 332 -19.37 -25.22 -1.95
C LEU A 332 -19.01 -25.48 -3.43
N ALA A 333 -18.03 -24.76 -3.97
CA ALA A 333 -17.53 -24.99 -5.32
C ALA A 333 -16.98 -26.42 -5.48
N ALA A 334 -16.23 -26.93 -4.49
CA ALA A 334 -15.72 -28.29 -4.48
C ALA A 334 -16.84 -29.33 -4.47
N SER A 335 -17.89 -29.12 -3.66
CA SER A 335 -19.07 -29.99 -3.63
C SER A 335 -19.84 -30.03 -4.96
N SER A 336 -19.74 -28.96 -5.75
CA SER A 336 -20.32 -28.85 -7.10
C SER A 336 -19.41 -29.42 -8.21
N GLY A 337 -18.34 -30.15 -7.86
CA GLY A 337 -17.44 -30.79 -8.82
C GLY A 337 -16.34 -29.89 -9.39
N ILE A 338 -16.19 -28.65 -8.89
CA ILE A 338 -15.12 -27.73 -9.34
C ILE A 338 -13.81 -28.13 -8.65
N HIS A 339 -12.76 -28.35 -9.45
CA HIS A 339 -11.44 -28.67 -8.93
C HIS A 339 -10.74 -27.41 -8.41
N VAL A 340 -11.01 -27.03 -7.16
CA VAL A 340 -10.50 -25.79 -6.51
C VAL A 340 -8.99 -25.61 -6.68
N GLU A 341 -8.21 -26.68 -6.51
CA GLU A 341 -6.75 -26.62 -6.64
C GLU A 341 -6.28 -26.26 -8.06
N ARG A 342 -7.01 -26.69 -9.10
CA ARG A 342 -6.70 -26.27 -10.48
C ARG A 342 -7.03 -24.78 -10.68
N VAL A 343 -8.10 -24.30 -10.06
CA VAL A 343 -8.50 -22.88 -10.13
C VAL A 343 -7.48 -21.98 -9.41
N HIS A 344 -6.94 -22.42 -8.28
CA HIS A 344 -5.82 -21.72 -7.62
C HIS A 344 -4.57 -21.69 -8.51
N GLY A 345 -4.20 -22.82 -9.11
CA GLY A 345 -3.05 -22.90 -10.02
C GLY A 345 -3.21 -22.04 -11.29
N THR A 346 -4.38 -22.05 -11.93
CA THR A 346 -4.62 -21.20 -13.11
C THR A 346 -4.69 -19.72 -12.75
N SER A 347 -5.22 -19.37 -11.57
CA SER A 347 -5.15 -18.01 -11.03
C SER A 347 -3.70 -17.56 -10.81
N ALA A 348 -2.85 -18.43 -10.24
CA ALA A 348 -1.42 -18.17 -10.05
C ALA A 348 -0.69 -18.00 -11.40
N PHE A 349 -0.99 -18.84 -12.39
CA PHE A 349 -0.43 -18.72 -13.74
C PHE A 349 -0.83 -17.40 -14.41
N LEU A 350 -2.12 -17.07 -14.46
CA LEU A 350 -2.63 -15.87 -15.13
C LEU A 350 -2.14 -14.59 -14.46
N SER A 351 -2.12 -14.55 -13.12
CA SER A 351 -1.60 -13.39 -12.39
C SER A 351 -0.11 -13.19 -12.63
N ALA A 352 0.71 -14.23 -12.43
CA ALA A 352 2.15 -14.15 -12.65
C ALA A 352 2.50 -13.81 -14.10
N GLY A 353 1.76 -14.39 -15.06
CA GLY A 353 1.91 -14.09 -16.48
C GLY A 353 1.64 -12.62 -16.82
N LEU A 354 0.56 -12.04 -16.30
CA LEU A 354 0.24 -10.62 -16.53
C LEU A 354 1.30 -9.69 -15.94
N ALA A 355 1.81 -10.00 -14.74
CA ALA A 355 2.93 -9.26 -14.17
C ALA A 355 4.18 -9.37 -15.05
N GLY A 356 4.51 -10.58 -15.52
CA GLY A 356 5.66 -10.81 -16.40
C GLY A 356 5.58 -10.04 -17.70
N LEU A 357 4.42 -10.07 -18.37
CA LEU A 357 4.16 -9.25 -19.56
C LEU A 357 4.36 -7.76 -19.27
N GLY A 358 3.79 -7.28 -18.15
CA GLY A 358 4.01 -5.92 -17.67
C GLY A 358 5.48 -5.57 -17.49
N GLY A 359 6.27 -6.48 -16.93
CA GLY A 359 7.70 -6.34 -16.73
C GLY A 359 8.48 -6.28 -18.04
N ALA A 360 8.14 -7.13 -19.00
CA ALA A 360 8.74 -7.13 -20.33
C ALA A 360 8.45 -5.86 -21.15
N LEU A 361 7.34 -5.19 -20.90
CA LEU A 361 7.04 -3.89 -21.50
C LEU A 361 7.70 -2.74 -20.72
N LEU A 362 7.67 -2.80 -19.38
CA LEU A 362 8.29 -1.82 -18.49
C LEU A 362 9.81 -1.75 -18.64
N SER A 363 10.47 -2.88 -18.92
CA SER A 363 11.91 -2.98 -19.17
C SER A 363 12.39 -2.11 -20.34
N GLY A 364 11.51 -1.81 -21.30
CA GLY A 364 11.76 -0.90 -22.42
C GLY A 364 11.71 0.58 -22.05
N VAL A 365 11.15 0.92 -20.89
CA VAL A 365 10.99 2.30 -20.41
C VAL A 365 11.93 2.58 -19.24
N LEU A 366 11.91 1.70 -18.23
CA LEU A 366 12.66 1.87 -16.99
C LEU A 366 13.97 1.06 -17.03
N PRO A 367 15.04 1.59 -16.42
CA PRO A 367 16.22 0.79 -16.15
C PRO A 367 15.87 -0.36 -15.19
N ILE A 368 16.35 -1.55 -15.49
CA ILE A 368 16.09 -2.78 -14.75
C ILE A 368 17.30 -3.05 -13.86
N ASN A 369 17.03 -3.18 -12.57
CA ASN A 369 17.91 -3.74 -11.57
C ASN A 369 17.07 -4.62 -10.64
N PRO A 370 17.68 -5.51 -9.83
CA PRO A 370 16.90 -6.37 -8.96
C PRO A 370 16.08 -5.66 -7.86
N GLU A 371 16.31 -4.36 -7.63
CA GLU A 371 15.58 -3.56 -6.64
C GLU A 371 14.34 -2.86 -7.21
N LEU A 372 14.18 -2.80 -8.53
CA LEU A 372 13.04 -2.17 -9.21
C LEU A 372 11.70 -2.71 -8.68
N GLY A 373 11.67 -3.97 -8.27
CA GLY A 373 10.45 -4.59 -7.74
C GLY A 373 9.87 -3.87 -6.51
N ILE A 374 10.68 -3.42 -5.55
CA ILE A 374 10.14 -2.72 -4.36
C ILE A 374 9.50 -1.39 -4.76
N THR A 375 10.12 -0.66 -5.69
CA THR A 375 9.67 0.67 -6.10
C THR A 375 8.27 0.64 -6.73
N LEU A 376 7.93 -0.45 -7.42
CA LEU A 376 6.60 -0.65 -8.02
C LEU A 376 5.61 -1.36 -7.10
N LEU A 377 6.10 -2.11 -6.10
CA LEU A 377 5.25 -2.85 -5.17
C LEU A 377 4.37 -1.93 -4.35
N LEU A 378 4.95 -0.89 -3.75
CA LEU A 378 4.20 -0.02 -2.87
C LEU A 378 3.07 0.69 -3.65
N PRO A 379 3.31 1.39 -4.79
CA PRO A 379 2.24 2.13 -5.46
C PRO A 379 1.15 1.21 -6.02
N ALA A 380 1.52 0.00 -6.46
CA ALA A 380 0.55 -1.01 -6.86
C ALA A 380 -0.34 -1.47 -5.68
N PHE A 381 0.20 -1.54 -4.47
CA PHE A 381 -0.60 -1.82 -3.27
C PHE A 381 -1.60 -0.69 -3.01
N ALA A 382 -1.18 0.58 -3.20
CA ALA A 382 -2.09 1.71 -3.07
C ALA A 382 -3.25 1.62 -4.07
N VAL A 383 -2.97 1.22 -5.31
CA VAL A 383 -3.99 0.93 -6.32
C VAL A 383 -4.95 -0.17 -5.89
N VAL A 384 -4.43 -1.29 -5.35
CA VAL A 384 -5.26 -2.43 -4.92
C VAL A 384 -6.18 -2.06 -3.76
N VAL A 385 -5.66 -1.32 -2.78
CA VAL A 385 -6.45 -0.86 -1.63
C VAL A 385 -7.51 0.15 -2.07
N LEU A 386 -7.13 1.15 -2.87
CA LEU A 386 -8.05 2.15 -3.40
C LEU A 386 -9.17 1.52 -4.24
N GLY A 387 -8.80 0.57 -5.10
CA GLY A 387 -9.70 -0.18 -5.96
C GLY A 387 -10.56 -1.23 -5.23
N SER A 388 -10.43 -1.33 -3.91
CA SER A 388 -10.94 -2.42 -3.07
C SER A 388 -10.32 -3.78 -3.43
N ILE A 389 -9.73 -4.42 -2.41
CA ILE A 389 -8.98 -5.66 -2.59
C ILE A 389 -9.88 -6.76 -3.18
N GLY A 390 -9.48 -7.35 -4.31
CA GLY A 390 -10.23 -8.40 -5.01
C GLY A 390 -11.25 -7.91 -6.05
N SER A 391 -11.43 -6.59 -6.21
CA SER A 391 -12.25 -6.01 -7.28
C SER A 391 -11.41 -5.63 -8.49
N ILE A 392 -11.50 -6.43 -9.56
CA ILE A 392 -10.75 -6.19 -10.80
C ILE A 392 -11.15 -4.85 -11.47
N PRO A 393 -12.44 -4.52 -11.65
CA PRO A 393 -12.83 -3.22 -12.21
C PRO A 393 -12.43 -2.05 -11.31
N GLY A 394 -12.54 -2.23 -9.98
CA GLY A 394 -12.13 -1.21 -9.02
C GLY A 394 -10.63 -0.93 -9.10
N VAL A 395 -9.80 -1.95 -9.31
CA VAL A 395 -8.35 -1.80 -9.50
C VAL A 395 -7.98 -1.05 -10.78
N ILE A 396 -8.75 -1.20 -11.86
CA ILE A 396 -8.52 -0.41 -13.09
C ILE A 396 -8.77 1.08 -12.81
N ILE A 397 -9.88 1.41 -12.15
CA ILE A 397 -10.20 2.80 -11.78
C ILE A 397 -9.17 3.33 -10.77
N GLY A 398 -8.80 2.51 -9.78
CA GLY A 398 -7.77 2.84 -8.81
C GLY A 398 -6.41 3.14 -9.46
N ALA A 399 -6.03 2.37 -10.48
CA ALA A 399 -4.79 2.58 -11.22
C ALA A 399 -4.83 3.90 -11.99
N LEU A 400 -5.95 4.21 -12.65
CA LEU A 400 -6.16 5.47 -13.35
C LEU A 400 -6.08 6.68 -12.42
N ILE A 401 -6.74 6.61 -11.26
CA ILE A 401 -6.71 7.68 -10.26
C ILE A 401 -5.30 7.87 -9.72
N VAL A 402 -4.64 6.80 -9.29
CA VAL A 402 -3.29 6.85 -8.71
C VAL A 402 -2.25 7.31 -9.73
N GLY A 403 -2.33 6.83 -10.98
CA GLY A 403 -1.42 7.24 -12.05
C GLY A 403 -1.59 8.70 -12.41
N LEU A 404 -2.84 9.17 -12.56
CA LEU A 404 -3.14 10.57 -12.83
C LEU A 404 -2.70 11.47 -11.67
N LEU A 405 -2.94 11.05 -10.43
CA LEU A 405 -2.52 11.78 -9.24
C LEU A 405 -0.99 11.92 -9.18
N ARG A 406 -0.23 10.84 -9.43
CA ARG A 406 1.24 10.92 -9.52
C ARG A 406 1.66 11.92 -10.58
N ALA A 407 1.11 11.83 -11.80
CA ALA A 407 1.45 12.71 -12.92
C ALA A 407 1.06 14.18 -12.67
N ALA A 408 -0.06 14.44 -11.99
CA ALA A 408 -0.50 15.79 -11.63
C ALA A 408 0.33 16.40 -10.48
N SER A 409 0.85 15.56 -9.58
CA SER A 409 1.68 16.02 -8.46
C SER A 409 3.09 16.43 -8.86
N GLU A 410 3.62 15.88 -9.95
CA GLU A 410 5.00 16.13 -10.38
C GLU A 410 5.24 17.61 -10.75
N PRO A 411 4.43 18.29 -11.59
CA PRO A 411 4.57 19.72 -11.82
C PRO A 411 4.47 20.59 -10.57
N VAL A 412 3.57 20.22 -9.63
CA VAL A 412 3.38 20.96 -8.37
C VAL A 412 4.63 20.87 -7.51
N LEU A 413 5.18 19.66 -7.36
CA LEU A 413 6.39 19.43 -6.57
C LEU A 413 7.64 20.04 -7.21
N ILE A 414 7.72 20.09 -8.54
CA ILE A 414 8.79 20.81 -9.25
C ILE A 414 8.67 22.32 -8.99
N GLY A 415 7.50 22.91 -9.19
CA GLY A 415 7.29 24.35 -9.02
C GLY A 415 7.51 24.81 -7.58
N ALA A 416 6.86 24.13 -6.61
CA ALA A 416 7.01 24.41 -5.19
C ALA A 416 8.42 24.11 -4.67
N GLY A 417 9.00 22.98 -5.09
CA GLY A 417 10.35 22.58 -4.69
C GLY A 417 11.41 23.58 -5.15
N ASN A 418 11.34 24.04 -6.40
CA ASN A 418 12.26 25.06 -6.90
C ASN A 418 12.13 26.40 -6.16
N ALA A 419 10.90 26.81 -5.80
CA ALA A 419 10.69 28.05 -5.05
C ALA A 419 11.24 27.99 -3.61
N LEU A 420 11.32 26.79 -3.03
CA LEU A 420 11.82 26.53 -1.68
C LEU A 420 13.30 26.09 -1.66
N ASP A 421 14.03 26.24 -2.76
CA ASP A 421 15.43 25.80 -2.91
C ASP A 421 15.62 24.26 -2.67
N ARG A 422 14.57 23.47 -2.96
CA ARG A 422 14.52 21.98 -2.84
C ARG A 422 14.13 21.32 -4.18
N PRO A 423 15.00 21.33 -5.21
CA PRO A 423 14.66 20.78 -6.53
C PRO A 423 14.41 19.26 -6.52
N THR A 424 14.92 18.54 -5.51
CA THR A 424 14.68 17.10 -5.32
C THR A 424 13.27 16.78 -4.80
N ALA A 425 12.44 17.78 -4.48
CA ALA A 425 11.07 17.60 -4.02
C ALA A 425 10.19 16.87 -5.05
N SER A 426 10.54 16.91 -6.33
CA SER A 426 9.87 16.14 -7.40
C SER A 426 9.88 14.63 -7.14
N GLY A 427 10.88 14.10 -6.42
CA GLY A 427 10.92 12.70 -6.00
C GLY A 427 9.78 12.30 -5.06
N PHE A 428 9.13 13.26 -4.38
CA PHE A 428 7.95 12.97 -3.56
C PHE A 428 6.72 12.59 -4.40
N ALA A 429 6.75 12.81 -5.72
CA ALA A 429 5.68 12.37 -6.62
C ALA A 429 5.46 10.85 -6.53
N GLU A 430 6.50 10.10 -6.17
CA GLU A 430 6.40 8.66 -5.97
C GLU A 430 5.54 8.28 -4.77
N ILE A 431 5.51 9.12 -3.73
CA ILE A 431 4.79 8.84 -2.50
C ILE A 431 3.40 9.52 -2.44
N THR A 432 3.11 10.46 -3.33
CA THR A 432 1.81 11.13 -3.40
C THR A 432 0.61 10.16 -3.43
N PRO A 433 0.66 9.04 -4.18
CA PRO A 433 -0.39 8.01 -4.13
C PRO A 433 -0.75 7.51 -2.74
N PHE A 434 0.24 7.33 -1.85
CA PHE A 434 -0.01 6.83 -0.50
C PHE A 434 -0.58 7.90 0.40
N ILE A 435 -0.05 9.12 0.33
CA ILE A 435 -0.57 10.26 1.10
C ILE A 435 -2.04 10.44 0.77
N PHE A 436 -2.36 10.42 -0.53
CA PHE A 436 -3.74 10.50 -1.00
C PHE A 436 -4.59 9.31 -0.59
N MET A 437 -4.08 8.08 -0.73
CA MET A 437 -4.81 6.89 -0.29
C MET A 437 -5.11 6.93 1.20
N ILE A 438 -4.13 7.27 2.04
CA ILE A 438 -4.33 7.40 3.50
C ILE A 438 -5.38 8.47 3.77
N GLY A 439 -5.25 9.66 3.16
CA GLY A 439 -6.22 10.73 3.28
C GLY A 439 -7.63 10.30 2.86
N LEU A 440 -7.75 9.59 1.74
CA LEU A 440 -9.02 9.06 1.28
C LEU A 440 -9.59 8.02 2.22
N LEU A 441 -8.80 7.06 2.73
CA LEU A 441 -9.28 6.01 3.62
C LEU A 441 -9.68 6.54 5.00
N LEU A 442 -9.01 7.60 5.49
CA LEU A 442 -9.43 8.31 6.71
C LEU A 442 -10.83 8.93 6.56
N ILE A 443 -11.22 9.24 5.33
CA ILE A 443 -12.48 9.90 5.01
C ILE A 443 -13.55 8.89 4.55
N ALA A 444 -13.12 7.88 3.78
CA ALA A 444 -13.91 6.91 3.05
C ALA A 444 -13.27 5.52 3.17
N PRO A 445 -13.45 4.82 4.31
CA PRO A 445 -12.69 3.60 4.63
C PRO A 445 -12.99 2.39 3.75
N SER A 446 -14.11 2.37 3.03
CA SER A 446 -14.56 1.22 2.23
C SER A 446 -13.89 1.07 0.85
N GLY A 447 -13.05 2.02 0.43
CA GLY A 447 -12.49 2.08 -0.93
C GLY A 447 -13.55 2.31 -2.01
N ILE A 448 -13.11 2.60 -3.24
CA ILE A 448 -14.01 3.01 -4.35
C ILE A 448 -14.74 1.80 -4.94
N GLY A 449 -14.12 0.62 -4.96
CA GLY A 449 -14.72 -0.59 -5.53
C GLY A 449 -16.01 -1.02 -4.82
N HIS A 450 -16.06 -0.89 -3.50
CA HIS A 450 -17.26 -1.19 -2.71
C HIS A 450 -18.42 -0.23 -3.01
N ALA A 451 -18.13 1.06 -3.20
CA ALA A 451 -19.14 2.06 -3.55
C ALA A 451 -19.79 1.75 -4.91
N ILE A 452 -18.99 1.35 -5.90
CA ILE A 452 -19.48 0.94 -7.23
C ILE A 452 -20.37 -0.31 -7.13
N GLN A 453 -19.97 -1.29 -6.32
CA GLN A 453 -20.75 -2.52 -6.12
C GLN A 453 -22.11 -2.21 -5.50
N ASN A 454 -22.15 -1.39 -4.45
CA ASN A 454 -23.40 -0.96 -3.82
C ASN A 454 -24.30 -0.22 -4.80
N TRP A 455 -23.73 0.69 -5.61
CA TRP A 455 -24.49 1.42 -6.62
C TRP A 455 -25.10 0.50 -7.69
N ASN A 456 -24.37 -0.53 -8.12
CA ASN A 456 -24.89 -1.52 -9.06
C ASN A 456 -26.03 -2.36 -8.46
N ILE A 457 -25.91 -2.75 -7.19
CA ILE A 457 -26.96 -3.47 -6.46
C ILE A 457 -28.22 -2.59 -6.35
N GLU A 458 -28.07 -1.32 -5.99
CA GLU A 458 -29.20 -0.39 -5.83
C GLU A 458 -29.91 -0.11 -7.16
N ARG A 459 -29.15 0.08 -8.25
CA ARG A 459 -29.73 0.19 -9.60
C ARG A 459 -30.49 -1.08 -10.00
N GLY A 460 -29.94 -2.26 -9.66
CA GLY A 460 -30.61 -3.54 -9.88
C GLY A 460 -31.92 -3.65 -9.08
N ARG A 461 -31.91 -3.26 -7.80
CA ARG A 461 -33.11 -3.22 -6.95
C ARG A 461 -34.17 -2.27 -7.50
N LYS A 462 -33.78 -1.05 -7.90
CA LYS A 462 -34.70 -0.08 -8.52
C LYS A 462 -35.31 -0.60 -9.82
N ARG A 463 -34.53 -1.31 -10.65
CA ARG A 463 -35.07 -1.96 -11.86
C ARG A 463 -36.04 -3.09 -11.52
N ARG A 464 -35.78 -3.88 -10.49
CA ARG A 464 -36.71 -4.92 -10.02
C ARG A 464 -38.01 -4.32 -9.50
N HIS A 465 -37.94 -3.30 -8.64
CA HIS A 465 -39.13 -2.60 -8.16
C HIS A 465 -39.90 -1.88 -9.28
N ALA A 466 -39.21 -1.33 -10.28
CA ALA A 466 -39.87 -0.76 -11.46
C ALA A 466 -40.58 -1.85 -12.29
N ALA A 467 -39.94 -3.01 -12.49
CA ALA A 467 -40.55 -4.14 -13.20
C ALA A 467 -41.70 -4.79 -12.40
N GLU A 468 -41.59 -4.87 -11.08
CA GLU A 468 -42.66 -5.32 -10.17
C GLU A 468 -43.84 -4.34 -10.18
N ALA A 469 -43.59 -3.03 -10.13
CA ALA A 469 -44.65 -2.01 -10.24
C ALA A 469 -45.33 -2.03 -11.62
N GLU A 470 -44.58 -2.32 -12.69
CA GLU A 470 -45.11 -2.47 -14.05
C GLU A 470 -45.93 -3.76 -14.20
N SER A 471 -45.52 -4.87 -13.57
CA SER A 471 -46.31 -6.11 -13.52
C SER A 471 -47.55 -6.00 -12.63
N ASP A 472 -47.46 -5.31 -11.49
CA ASP A 472 -48.60 -5.07 -10.61
C ASP A 472 -49.63 -4.16 -11.28
N SER A 473 -49.19 -3.17 -12.06
CA SER A 473 -50.10 -2.31 -12.85
C SER A 473 -50.86 -3.07 -13.95
N GLN A 474 -50.35 -4.21 -14.42
CA GLN A 474 -51.03 -5.10 -15.37
C GLN A 474 -51.91 -6.16 -14.67
N ALA A 475 -51.64 -6.47 -13.40
CA ALA A 475 -52.44 -7.40 -12.59
C ALA A 475 -53.61 -6.71 -11.87
N ASP A 476 -53.61 -5.38 -11.75
CA ASP A 476 -54.63 -4.60 -11.03
C ASP A 476 -55.94 -4.34 -11.81
N GLY A 477 -56.25 -5.20 -12.80
CA GLY A 477 -57.57 -5.30 -13.40
C GLY A 477 -58.54 -6.18 -12.61
N SER A 478 -58.05 -6.98 -11.64
CA SER A 478 -58.91 -7.93 -10.92
C SER A 478 -58.31 -8.40 -9.59
N SER A 479 -58.02 -7.51 -8.64
CA SER A 479 -57.97 -7.89 -7.21
C SER A 479 -57.84 -6.68 -6.29
N SER A 480 -58.85 -5.82 -6.25
CA SER A 480 -59.04 -4.98 -5.08
C SER A 480 -59.54 -5.86 -3.93
N GLN A 481 -59.03 -5.59 -2.72
CA GLN A 481 -59.37 -6.19 -1.42
C GLN A 481 -58.47 -7.33 -0.91
N ILE A 482 -57.22 -7.03 -0.54
CA ILE A 482 -56.63 -7.60 0.69
C ILE A 482 -55.87 -6.51 1.48
N ARG A 483 -56.65 -5.86 2.36
CA ARG A 483 -56.39 -5.66 3.79
C ARG A 483 -55.07 -4.96 4.20
N ASP A 484 -55.23 -3.68 4.54
CA ASP A 484 -54.34 -2.91 5.41
C ASP A 484 -54.11 -3.61 6.76
N LEU A 485 -52.84 -3.93 7.05
CA LEU A 485 -52.35 -4.15 8.40
C LEU A 485 -51.26 -3.11 8.66
N PRO A 486 -51.36 -2.27 9.72
CA PRO A 486 -50.30 -1.34 10.05
C PRO A 486 -49.08 -2.13 10.52
N ALA A 487 -47.95 -1.94 9.84
CA ALA A 487 -46.67 -2.46 10.28
C ALA A 487 -46.30 -1.81 11.63
N PRO A 488 -45.80 -2.58 12.62
CA PRO A 488 -45.27 -1.98 13.84
C PRO A 488 -44.10 -1.06 13.49
N ALA A 489 -44.11 0.16 14.03
CA ALA A 489 -43.02 1.11 13.84
C ALA A 489 -41.69 0.49 14.28
N PRO A 490 -40.59 0.64 13.52
CA PRO A 490 -39.28 0.21 13.97
C PRO A 490 -38.93 0.99 15.24
N TYR A 491 -38.65 0.30 16.33
CA TYR A 491 -38.04 0.90 17.50
C TYR A 491 -36.61 1.32 17.12
N GLU A 492 -36.39 2.60 16.84
CA GLU A 492 -35.05 3.17 16.72
C GLU A 492 -34.55 3.54 18.12
N PRO A 493 -33.51 2.88 18.66
CA PRO A 493 -32.93 3.29 19.94
C PRO A 493 -32.36 4.70 19.77
N GLY A 494 -32.77 5.60 20.68
CA GLY A 494 -32.33 6.99 20.70
C GLY A 494 -30.82 7.08 20.86
N LEU A 495 -30.24 8.18 20.38
CA LEU A 495 -28.78 8.40 20.41
C LEU A 495 -28.20 8.27 21.83
N MET A 496 -28.99 8.59 22.86
CA MET A 496 -28.58 8.40 24.26
C MET A 496 -28.56 6.95 24.73
N ASP A 497 -29.41 6.07 24.18
CA ASP A 497 -29.39 4.64 24.52
C ASP A 497 -28.19 3.93 23.86
N ARG A 498 -27.81 4.34 22.65
CA ARG A 498 -26.58 3.80 22.00
C ARG A 498 -25.31 4.30 22.68
N VAL A 499 -25.30 5.54 23.17
CA VAL A 499 -24.16 6.13 23.87
C VAL A 499 -24.02 5.54 25.27
N SER A 500 -25.12 5.28 25.98
CA SER A 500 -25.09 4.61 27.28
C SER A 500 -24.65 3.14 27.15
N GLU A 501 -25.12 2.41 26.14
CA GLU A 501 -24.64 1.04 25.85
C GLU A 501 -23.15 1.00 25.53
N GLN A 502 -22.65 1.91 24.68
CA GLN A 502 -21.22 1.96 24.36
C GLN A 502 -20.38 2.37 25.56
N ARG A 503 -20.85 3.32 26.37
CA ARG A 503 -20.17 3.74 27.60
C ARG A 503 -20.10 2.58 28.60
N ASP A 504 -21.20 1.86 28.79
CA ASP A 504 -21.28 0.76 29.76
C ASP A 504 -20.54 -0.50 29.26
N GLN A 505 -20.40 -0.70 27.95
CA GLN A 505 -19.49 -1.70 27.38
C GLN A 505 -18.02 -1.31 27.57
N LEU A 506 -17.68 -0.03 27.41
CA LEU A 506 -16.32 0.46 27.55
C LEU A 506 -15.87 0.49 29.02
N PHE A 507 -16.77 0.80 29.96
CA PHE A 507 -16.50 0.67 31.40
C PHE A 507 -16.37 -0.78 31.85
N ARG A 508 -17.17 -1.71 31.31
CA ARG A 508 -16.98 -3.15 31.54
C ARG A 508 -15.65 -3.64 30.98
N PHE A 509 -15.31 -3.27 29.75
CA PHE A 509 -14.03 -3.61 29.13
C PHE A 509 -12.84 -3.05 29.90
N LEU A 510 -12.90 -1.80 30.37
CA LEU A 510 -11.85 -1.20 31.19
C LEU A 510 -11.75 -1.87 32.57
N GLY A 511 -12.88 -2.23 33.18
CA GLY A 511 -12.93 -2.98 34.44
C GLY A 511 -12.33 -4.38 34.29
N ASP A 512 -12.68 -5.09 33.21
CA ASP A 512 -12.16 -6.42 32.87
C ASP A 512 -10.67 -6.34 32.50
N ALA A 513 -10.23 -5.30 31.79
CA ALA A 513 -8.82 -5.08 31.48
C ALA A 513 -8.01 -4.74 32.74
N MET A 514 -8.56 -3.96 33.68
CA MET A 514 -7.91 -3.70 34.97
C MET A 514 -7.87 -4.94 35.86
N SER A 515 -8.91 -5.78 35.85
CA SER A 515 -8.93 -7.03 36.62
C SER A 515 -7.95 -8.05 36.03
N VAL A 516 -7.84 -8.15 34.70
CA VAL A 516 -6.84 -8.96 33.99
C VAL A 516 -5.42 -8.42 34.19
N PHE A 517 -5.23 -7.10 34.23
CA PHE A 517 -3.93 -6.51 34.54
C PHE A 517 -3.53 -6.75 36.00
N SER A 518 -4.46 -6.64 36.95
CA SER A 518 -4.18 -6.94 38.36
C SER A 518 -3.96 -8.44 38.61
N SER A 519 -4.64 -9.33 37.87
CA SER A 519 -4.41 -10.78 37.93
C SER A 519 -3.07 -11.15 37.29
N LEU A 520 -2.68 -10.51 36.18
CA LEU A 520 -1.35 -10.66 35.58
C LEU A 520 -0.25 -10.14 36.50
N VAL A 521 -0.43 -9.00 37.17
CA VAL A 521 0.56 -8.47 38.12
C VAL A 521 0.70 -9.37 39.36
N THR A 522 -0.40 -9.95 39.85
CA THR A 522 -0.37 -10.91 40.97
C THR A 522 0.22 -12.28 40.57
N GLU A 523 -0.07 -12.76 39.36
CA GLU A 523 0.50 -14.00 38.81
C GLU A 523 2.00 -13.83 38.47
N PHE A 524 2.41 -12.66 37.97
CA PHE A 524 3.80 -12.31 37.73
C PHE A 524 4.59 -12.16 39.05
N ARG A 525 3.97 -11.55 40.08
CA ARG A 525 4.53 -11.48 41.43
C ARG A 525 4.62 -12.86 42.11
N GLY A 526 3.66 -13.75 41.89
CA GLY A 526 3.66 -15.12 42.40
C GLY A 526 4.70 -16.02 41.74
N ARG A 527 4.90 -15.89 40.42
CA ARG A 527 5.91 -16.66 39.66
C ARG A 527 7.35 -16.19 39.90
N LEU A 528 7.55 -14.91 40.18
CA LEU A 528 8.88 -14.39 40.52
C LEU A 528 9.28 -14.64 41.98
N TRP A 529 8.34 -14.90 42.90
CA TRP A 529 8.63 -15.05 44.33
C TRP A 529 8.57 -16.48 44.90
N HIS A 530 8.29 -17.50 44.08
CA HIS A 530 8.42 -18.90 44.49
C HIS A 530 9.30 -19.72 43.53
N PRO A 531 10.62 -19.61 43.72
CA PRO A 531 11.43 -20.83 43.68
C PRO A 531 12.54 -20.86 44.76
N ILE A 532 12.23 -20.61 46.05
CA ILE A 532 13.23 -20.80 47.14
C ILE A 532 12.70 -21.55 48.39
N ALA A 533 11.42 -21.88 48.54
CA ALA A 533 10.93 -22.38 49.84
C ALA A 533 10.67 -23.89 50.01
N ASN A 534 10.56 -24.72 48.96
CA ASN A 534 10.14 -26.13 49.14
C ASN A 534 11.07 -27.17 48.47
N VAL A 535 12.35 -27.21 48.87
CA VAL A 535 13.27 -28.32 48.50
C VAL A 535 13.68 -29.17 49.72
N THR A 536 13.20 -28.88 50.92
CA THR A 536 13.47 -29.71 52.10
C THR A 536 12.17 -30.29 52.64
N HIS A 537 12.13 -31.62 52.73
CA HIS A 537 11.01 -32.49 53.16
C HIS A 537 10.13 -33.04 52.04
N THR A 538 10.59 -34.14 51.42
CA THR A 538 9.88 -35.44 51.50
C THR A 538 10.78 -36.51 50.88
N GLY A 539 11.75 -36.94 51.68
CA GLY A 539 12.34 -38.26 51.50
C GLY A 539 11.39 -39.33 52.01
N THR A 540 11.43 -40.47 51.34
CA THR A 540 10.95 -41.81 51.73
C THR A 540 9.48 -42.19 51.49
N ARG A 541 9.35 -43.36 50.81
CA ARG A 541 8.15 -44.17 50.48
C ARG A 541 7.40 -43.68 49.23
N THR A 542 7.26 -44.44 48.15
CA THR A 542 7.15 -45.90 47.99
C THR A 542 7.69 -46.33 46.62
N ILE A 543 8.61 -47.29 46.63
CA ILE A 543 8.88 -48.21 45.53
C ILE A 543 7.77 -49.26 45.58
N THR A 544 6.97 -49.39 44.54
CA THR A 544 6.50 -50.68 43.98
C THR A 544 5.68 -50.43 42.72
N ASP A 545 6.08 -51.12 41.65
CA ASP A 545 5.36 -51.39 40.40
C ASP A 545 4.91 -50.20 39.55
N HIS A 546 5.65 -49.95 38.47
CA HIS A 546 5.16 -50.26 37.11
C HIS A 546 6.35 -50.40 36.16
N ALA A 547 6.68 -51.65 35.86
CA ALA A 547 7.67 -52.02 34.87
C ALA A 547 7.20 -51.69 33.44
N LYS A 548 8.18 -51.44 32.56
CA LYS A 548 8.12 -51.50 31.10
C LYS A 548 7.33 -50.39 30.37
N ARG A 549 7.96 -49.23 30.20
CA ARG A 549 7.92 -48.50 28.91
C ARG A 549 9.33 -47.99 28.61
N PRO A 550 9.91 -48.28 27.42
CA PRO A 550 11.17 -47.66 27.04
C PRO A 550 10.89 -46.15 26.93
N VAL A 551 11.50 -45.37 27.81
CA VAL A 551 11.42 -43.92 27.73
C VAL A 551 12.20 -43.50 26.49
N ARG A 552 11.51 -43.29 25.38
CA ARG A 552 12.04 -42.66 24.18
C ARG A 552 12.36 -41.20 24.54
N TRP A 553 13.58 -40.95 25.01
CA TRP A 553 14.06 -39.64 25.48
C TRP A 553 14.21 -38.54 24.41
N LEU A 554 13.83 -38.80 23.17
CA LEU A 554 13.71 -37.77 22.14
C LEU A 554 12.47 -38.00 21.27
N HIS A 555 11.30 -37.62 21.77
CA HIS A 555 10.25 -37.08 20.89
C HIS A 555 10.25 -35.57 21.10
N VAL A 556 11.07 -34.89 20.29
CA VAL A 556 11.06 -33.43 20.19
C VAL A 556 9.88 -33.09 19.29
N ASP A 557 8.68 -33.05 19.85
CA ASP A 557 7.54 -32.47 19.14
C ASP A 557 7.72 -30.95 19.13
N ARG A 558 7.87 -30.38 17.92
CA ARG A 558 8.01 -28.93 17.70
C ARG A 558 6.87 -28.09 18.29
N GLU A 559 5.75 -28.74 18.56
CA GLU A 559 4.53 -28.13 19.09
C GLU A 559 4.58 -27.98 20.63
N THR A 560 5.55 -28.64 21.27
CA THR A 560 5.82 -28.47 22.71
C THR A 560 6.78 -27.32 22.95
N GLU A 561 6.59 -26.57 24.04
CA GLU A 561 7.45 -25.45 24.43
C GLU A 561 8.93 -25.87 24.52
N ARG A 562 9.20 -27.00 25.18
CA ARG A 562 10.55 -27.57 25.29
C ARG A 562 11.12 -27.94 23.93
N GLY A 563 10.31 -28.51 23.04
CA GLY A 563 10.74 -28.86 21.69
C GLY A 563 11.07 -27.64 20.83
N SER A 564 10.30 -26.55 20.97
CA SER A 564 10.57 -25.27 20.31
C SER A 564 11.89 -24.64 20.79
N TRP A 565 12.13 -24.60 22.10
CA TRP A 565 13.38 -24.10 22.67
C TRP A 565 14.60 -24.94 22.26
N ILE A 566 14.47 -26.26 22.20
CA ILE A 566 15.53 -27.14 21.71
C ILE A 566 15.81 -26.88 20.22
N ALA A 567 14.76 -26.79 19.40
CA ALA A 567 14.91 -26.49 17.98
C ALA A 567 15.57 -25.11 17.75
N PHE A 568 15.18 -24.11 18.53
CA PHE A 568 15.81 -22.79 18.52
C PHE A 568 17.29 -22.86 18.89
N ALA A 569 17.64 -23.55 19.99
CA ALA A 569 19.02 -23.70 20.43
C ALA A 569 19.89 -24.43 19.39
N VAL A 570 19.37 -25.49 18.78
CA VAL A 570 20.04 -26.22 17.69
C VAL A 570 20.26 -25.32 16.48
N LEU A 571 19.24 -24.57 16.06
CA LEU A 571 19.32 -23.69 14.90
C LEU A 571 20.26 -22.50 15.16
N PHE A 572 20.26 -21.97 16.39
CA PHE A 572 21.19 -20.92 16.83
C PHE A 572 22.63 -21.41 16.84
N LEU A 573 22.90 -22.59 17.42
CA LEU A 573 24.24 -23.19 17.40
C LEU A 573 24.72 -23.48 15.98
N LEU A 574 23.83 -23.96 15.11
CA LEU A 574 24.14 -24.15 13.70
C LEU A 574 24.49 -22.83 13.00
N LEU A 575 23.76 -21.76 13.30
CA LEU A 575 24.05 -20.42 12.77
C LEU A 575 25.42 -19.92 13.26
N VAL A 576 25.72 -20.05 14.55
CA VAL A 576 27.03 -19.68 15.13
C VAL A 576 28.15 -20.49 14.50
N ALA A 577 27.96 -21.79 14.28
CA ALA A 577 28.92 -22.65 13.60
C ALA A 577 29.17 -22.17 12.15
N VAL A 578 28.12 -21.87 11.38
CA VAL A 578 28.26 -21.32 10.02
C VAL A 578 29.09 -20.04 10.04
N VAL A 579 28.82 -19.11 10.96
CA VAL A 579 29.59 -17.86 11.11
C VAL A 579 31.04 -18.13 11.47
N TRP A 580 31.30 -19.09 12.35
CA TRP A 580 32.66 -19.45 12.76
C TRP A 580 33.49 -20.05 11.62
N PHE A 581 32.84 -20.84 10.76
CA PHE A 581 33.45 -21.52 9.62
C PHE A 581 33.50 -20.68 8.33
N LEU A 582 32.94 -19.46 8.32
CA LEU A 582 33.04 -18.60 7.15
C LEU A 582 34.54 -18.30 6.85
N PRO A 583 35.01 -18.53 5.62
CA PRO A 583 36.39 -18.26 5.25
C PRO A 583 36.66 -16.75 5.32
N SER A 584 37.75 -16.37 5.99
CA SER A 584 38.19 -14.98 6.14
C SER A 584 39.67 -14.84 5.78
N VAL A 585 40.05 -13.76 5.11
CA VAL A 585 41.43 -13.51 4.66
C VAL A 585 42.37 -13.18 5.84
N SER A 586 41.85 -12.56 6.90
CA SER A 586 42.62 -12.20 8.10
C SER A 586 41.77 -12.23 9.38
N ASN A 587 42.43 -12.29 10.54
CA ASN A 587 41.77 -12.17 11.85
C ASN A 587 40.98 -10.87 12.00
N LEU A 588 41.49 -9.74 11.49
CA LEU A 588 40.77 -8.47 11.50
C LEU A 588 39.47 -8.56 10.69
N THR A 589 39.52 -9.13 9.48
CA THR A 589 38.31 -9.32 8.66
C THR A 589 37.30 -10.26 9.33
N LYS A 590 37.76 -11.29 10.05
CA LYS A 590 36.90 -12.17 10.84
C LYS A 590 36.22 -11.42 11.99
N ILE A 591 36.97 -10.60 12.72
CA ILE A 591 36.43 -9.75 13.80
C ILE A 591 35.37 -8.77 13.25
N LEU A 592 35.66 -8.09 12.14
CA LEU A 592 34.71 -7.16 11.51
C LEU A 592 33.44 -7.87 11.00
N GLN A 593 33.59 -9.07 10.43
CA GLN A 593 32.45 -9.90 10.02
C GLN A 593 31.59 -10.32 11.22
N VAL A 594 32.20 -10.85 12.27
CA VAL A 594 31.50 -11.24 13.50
C VAL A 594 30.81 -10.03 14.13
N ALA A 595 31.51 -8.90 14.26
CA ALA A 595 30.94 -7.66 14.77
C ALA A 595 29.71 -7.23 13.96
N ARG A 596 29.80 -7.23 12.62
CA ARG A 596 28.66 -6.91 11.73
C ARG A 596 27.47 -7.84 11.95
N ILE A 597 27.72 -9.14 12.13
CA ILE A 597 26.67 -10.12 12.38
C ILE A 597 26.02 -9.87 13.74
N VAL A 598 26.80 -9.65 14.80
CA VAL A 598 26.28 -9.32 16.14
C VAL A 598 25.47 -8.03 16.09
N THR A 599 25.94 -6.99 15.41
CA THR A 599 25.20 -5.73 15.23
C THR A 599 23.88 -5.96 14.49
N LEU A 600 23.89 -6.70 13.38
CA LEU A 600 22.67 -7.02 12.63
C LEU A 600 21.68 -7.82 13.48
N VAL A 601 22.16 -8.86 14.17
CA VAL A 601 21.32 -9.67 15.07
C VAL A 601 20.73 -8.80 16.18
N GLY A 602 21.51 -7.92 16.79
CA GLY A 602 21.03 -6.98 17.81
C GLY A 602 19.94 -6.04 17.29
N ILE A 603 20.16 -5.42 16.12
CA ILE A 603 19.19 -4.55 15.47
C ILE A 603 17.91 -5.32 15.13
N PHE A 604 18.03 -6.48 14.48
CA PHE A 604 16.86 -7.32 14.14
C PHE A 604 16.14 -7.86 15.37
N ALA A 605 16.84 -8.19 16.46
CA ALA A 605 16.23 -8.66 17.69
C ALA A 605 15.39 -7.55 18.34
N LEU A 606 15.91 -6.32 18.42
CA LEU A 606 15.17 -5.16 18.93
C LEU A 606 13.94 -4.84 18.05
N MET A 607 14.10 -4.84 16.73
CA MET A 607 12.99 -4.64 15.80
C MET A 607 11.92 -5.72 15.95
N THR A 608 12.33 -6.98 16.03
CA THR A 608 11.41 -8.12 16.19
C THR A 608 10.70 -8.07 17.52
N PHE A 609 11.40 -7.72 18.60
CA PHE A 609 10.81 -7.53 19.92
C PHE A 609 9.76 -6.41 19.92
N SER A 610 10.08 -5.26 19.32
CA SER A 610 9.13 -4.15 19.19
C SER A 610 7.90 -4.56 18.37
N LEU A 611 8.09 -5.30 17.27
CA LEU A 611 6.98 -5.79 16.45
C LEU A 611 6.15 -6.81 17.24
N ASN A 612 6.79 -7.74 17.94
CA ASN A 612 6.12 -8.78 18.73
C ASN A 612 5.34 -8.20 19.91
N LEU A 613 5.88 -7.18 20.58
CA LEU A 613 5.20 -6.45 21.64
C LEU A 613 3.94 -5.77 21.10
N HIS A 614 4.06 -5.06 19.97
CA HIS A 614 2.92 -4.43 19.32
C HIS A 614 1.87 -5.47 18.91
N THR A 615 2.27 -6.56 18.24
CA THR A 615 1.34 -7.60 17.80
C THR A 615 0.71 -8.36 18.95
N GLY A 616 1.47 -8.65 20.00
CA GLY A 616 1.00 -9.37 21.17
C GLY A 616 -0.04 -8.57 21.96
N ILE A 617 0.17 -7.25 22.09
CA ILE A 617 -0.76 -6.36 22.82
C ILE A 617 -1.97 -5.99 21.96
N THR A 618 -1.77 -5.63 20.70
CA THR A 618 -2.85 -5.08 19.85
C THR A 618 -3.59 -6.13 19.04
N GLY A 619 -3.02 -7.34 18.89
CA GLY A 619 -3.46 -8.34 17.93
C GLY A 619 -3.19 -7.99 16.46
N MET A 620 -2.55 -6.83 16.18
CA MET A 620 -2.30 -6.32 14.83
C MET A 620 -0.81 -6.19 14.51
N THR A 621 -0.41 -6.64 13.31
CA THR A 621 0.94 -6.46 12.77
C THR A 621 1.09 -5.06 12.17
N ASN A 622 2.00 -4.27 12.74
CA ASN A 622 2.31 -2.93 12.26
C ASN A 622 3.73 -2.86 11.70
N PHE A 623 3.86 -2.94 10.38
CA PHE A 623 5.16 -2.83 9.70
C PHE A 623 5.78 -1.42 9.79
N GLY A 624 5.00 -0.39 10.17
CA GLY A 624 5.47 0.97 10.37
C GLY A 624 6.48 1.11 11.52
N VAL A 625 6.60 0.11 12.41
CA VAL A 625 7.63 0.07 13.46
C VAL A 625 9.05 0.24 12.88
N ILE A 626 9.30 -0.28 11.67
CA ILE A 626 10.60 -0.17 10.98
C ILE A 626 10.94 1.30 10.68
N PHE A 627 9.93 2.15 10.41
CA PHE A 627 10.14 3.57 10.12
C PHE A 627 10.68 4.32 11.34
N PHE A 628 10.22 3.98 12.55
CA PHE A 628 10.74 4.59 13.78
C PHE A 628 12.20 4.24 14.05
N VAL A 629 12.64 3.03 13.65
CA VAL A 629 14.05 2.64 13.70
C VAL A 629 14.86 3.52 12.74
N GLY A 630 14.35 3.77 11.54
CA GLY A 630 14.95 4.69 10.57
C GLY A 630 15.03 6.13 11.07
N ILE A 631 13.95 6.65 11.67
CA ILE A 631 13.96 7.97 12.32
C ILE A 631 15.02 8.02 13.42
N GLY A 632 15.10 6.99 14.27
CA GLY A 632 16.11 6.91 15.31
C GLY A 632 17.53 6.99 14.74
N ALA A 633 17.81 6.25 13.66
CA ALA A 633 19.11 6.28 13.00
C ALA A 633 19.44 7.65 12.38
N ILE A 634 18.47 8.28 11.70
CA ILE A 634 18.65 9.62 11.11
C ILE A 634 18.85 10.66 12.20
N THR A 635 18.04 10.63 13.26
CA THR A 635 18.15 11.55 14.40
C THR A 635 19.52 11.44 15.05
N VAL A 636 20.00 10.23 15.33
CA VAL A 636 21.37 10.03 15.86
C VAL A 636 22.42 10.53 14.87
N GLY A 637 22.26 10.26 13.58
CA GLY A 637 23.18 10.77 12.55
C GLY A 637 23.21 12.30 12.47
N LEU A 638 22.06 12.96 12.56
CA LEU A 638 21.93 14.41 12.53
C LEU A 638 22.51 15.05 13.81
N LEU A 639 22.24 14.43 14.96
CA LEU A 639 22.79 14.89 16.23
C LEU A 639 24.31 14.75 16.24
N ALA A 640 24.84 13.61 15.79
CA ALA A 640 26.28 13.33 15.76
C ALA A 640 27.05 14.07 14.67
N ALA A 641 26.39 14.47 13.58
CA ALA A 641 27.04 15.16 12.48
C ALA A 641 27.62 16.52 12.93
N PRO A 642 28.82 16.92 12.44
CA PRO A 642 29.38 18.24 12.71
C PRO A 642 28.45 19.37 12.25
N VAL A 643 28.50 20.50 12.95
CA VAL A 643 27.74 21.72 12.63
C VAL A 643 28.03 22.22 11.20
N GLU A 644 29.25 22.02 10.72
CA GLU A 644 29.69 22.35 9.35
C GLU A 644 28.89 21.60 8.26
N THR A 645 28.34 20.42 8.60
CA THR A 645 27.52 19.61 7.70
C THR A 645 26.02 19.72 8.00
N ASN A 646 25.60 20.78 8.70
CA ASN A 646 24.23 20.99 9.21
C ASN A 646 23.78 19.96 10.28
N GLY A 647 24.73 19.38 11.03
CA GLY A 647 24.44 18.58 12.22
C GLY A 647 24.46 19.38 13.51
N TYR A 648 24.22 18.73 14.65
CA TYR A 648 24.23 19.38 15.97
C TYR A 648 25.54 19.20 16.76
N GLY A 649 26.50 18.46 16.21
CA GLY A 649 27.82 18.27 16.82
C GLY A 649 27.80 17.57 18.18
N TRP A 650 26.77 16.77 18.47
CA TRP A 650 26.73 15.95 19.67
C TRP A 650 27.79 14.85 19.54
N ALA A 651 28.86 14.94 20.33
CA ALA A 651 29.84 13.88 20.41
C ALA A 651 29.14 12.58 20.88
N PRO A 652 29.27 11.45 20.15
CA PRO A 652 28.78 10.15 20.60
C PRO A 652 29.51 9.63 21.84
#